data_AF-A0A1G7IX31-F1
#
_entry.id   AF-A0A1G7IX31-F1
#
_cell.length_a   1.000
_cell.length_b   1.000
_cell.length_c   1.000
_cell.angle_alpha   90.00
_cell.angle_beta   90.00
_cell.angle_gamma   90.00
#
_symmetry.space_group_name_H-M   'P 1'
#
loop_
_entity.id
_entity.type
_entity.pdbx_description
1 polymer ?
#
loop_
_entity_poly.entity_id
_entity_poly.type
_entity_poly.pdbx_seq_one_letter_code
_entity_poly.pdbx_strand_id
1 'polypeptide(L)'
;MKRHLLARFILSFLSFLFSIISLHAGVGEKSPALSIITDKSPGASVEHGLTKLMDALEERNISFEKVGSMEEANGASIIVTGLSSGEGIAAGLLKNGNRSMPQVPEALTIWRTDWQKTPVWVIGGYDDRGLMYALLDVANRVGWSNDVKNPMEGVTEITDEPDVSERAISIYTMNRAYWESKFYDESYWESYLDMLAKNRFNSLVIIFGYENGGFLAPAYPYFFDVESFPDVKMVGISPEEQKRNLDTFNNLIKMAHERGIGLTAGIWDHIYRGGVQGGGIPGTKNAPDQPMEGLVWGVNAENLIDYNKTALAKFIDTFPDLDGIQFRMHNESGLEKGEQLGFWSDVFEMIKQKAPNLHLDLRAKELPEPVIQSAIDIGVNFRITTKHWMEQMGMPYHPTKTNPEESPIRHSYAYLLRYPKKYKIHWRLWNGGTTRVLLWGSPEYVRRFAESTHLYDGDGYEVNEPLATKMEAQPHDEKPFDLLKPDHVYYKYEFERYWHFFQVFGRIGYNPDTSTEIWDKEFETRFGKKAGPIIESALHKASWILPRIITSVYPYRGFPTTRGWAEKQRLGDLPEYAKNAGSDLMQFANFDEEAKLLVEGGETPKILPSSNSLWFEQISKEVDQLISDAEKAIGTNPNKEFVSTVTDLKILANLALYHSRRIPAAVSYRLFERTKNVAALEDAIAYEQKAIKAWRQIVDAADGVYADDLKMGVCVHDLCGSWKDELVLLEKGLVSLEQNRKSITPEKNASAVTPKYKPASQADNQELFHIVHTPVTEAPVGEPIEVNAEVSAPAGIEWVRLRYRNVNQDKEYQTMPMEATGEKNSYRAVVPADEIDPKWDFMYLIEVMDNNGNGSIYPDLNKETPYKFIKLIRQ
;
A
#
# COMPACT_ATOMS: atom_id res chain seq x y z
N MET A 1 -24.30 -68.32 41.59
CA MET A 1 -25.28 -67.27 41.97
C MET A 1 -24.78 -65.93 41.42
N LYS A 2 -25.65 -65.15 40.76
CA LYS A 2 -25.39 -63.83 40.14
C LYS A 2 -24.58 -63.79 38.81
N ARG A 3 -25.11 -64.46 37.78
CA ARG A 3 -24.91 -64.07 36.35
C ARG A 3 -26.21 -64.05 35.53
N HIS A 4 -27.37 -64.09 36.20
CA HIS A 4 -28.69 -64.17 35.56
C HIS A 4 -29.68 -63.06 35.96
N LEU A 5 -29.20 -61.91 36.45
CA LEU A 5 -30.07 -60.78 36.80
C LEU A 5 -29.86 -59.49 36.00
N LEU A 6 -28.91 -59.43 35.06
CA LEU A 6 -28.69 -58.22 34.24
C LEU A 6 -29.24 -58.32 32.81
N ALA A 7 -29.51 -59.54 32.32
CA ALA A 7 -29.98 -59.78 30.95
C ALA A 7 -31.51 -59.65 30.76
N ARG A 8 -32.28 -59.38 31.83
CA ARG A 8 -33.75 -59.21 31.76
C ARG A 8 -34.25 -57.78 31.98
N PHE A 9 -33.36 -56.83 32.24
CA PHE A 9 -33.73 -55.40 32.37
C PHE A 9 -33.50 -54.57 31.10
N ILE A 10 -32.76 -55.10 30.11
CA ILE A 10 -32.45 -54.38 28.87
C ILE A 10 -33.47 -54.67 27.76
N LEU A 11 -34.24 -55.77 27.83
CA LEU A 11 -35.21 -56.13 26.78
C LEU A 11 -36.63 -55.57 26.98
N SER A 12 -36.96 -54.94 28.12
CA SER A 12 -38.27 -54.30 28.34
C SER A 12 -38.25 -52.77 28.24
N PHE A 13 -37.08 -52.15 28.08
CA PHE A 13 -36.97 -50.70 27.82
C PHE A 13 -36.92 -50.35 26.33
N LEU A 14 -36.56 -51.33 25.47
CA LEU A 14 -36.51 -51.15 24.01
C LEU A 14 -37.87 -51.29 23.30
N SER A 15 -38.92 -51.77 23.97
CA SER A 15 -40.26 -51.91 23.37
C SER A 15 -41.26 -50.83 23.82
N PHE A 16 -40.84 -49.84 24.61
CA PHE A 16 -41.68 -48.70 25.03
C PHE A 16 -41.23 -47.34 24.47
N LEU A 17 -40.09 -47.27 23.77
CA LEU A 17 -39.70 -46.10 22.98
C LEU A 17 -40.05 -46.19 21.50
N PHE A 18 -40.58 -47.33 21.03
CA PHE A 18 -40.97 -47.55 19.63
C PHE A 18 -42.48 -47.37 19.34
N SER A 19 -43.25 -46.85 20.30
CA SER A 19 -44.71 -46.61 20.15
C SER A 19 -45.18 -45.20 20.54
N ILE A 20 -44.30 -44.20 20.45
CA ILE A 20 -44.70 -42.79 20.25
C ILE A 20 -44.14 -42.34 18.88
N ILE A 21 -44.44 -43.14 17.86
CA ILE A 21 -44.57 -42.68 16.48
C ILE A 21 -46.01 -43.00 16.13
N SER A 22 -46.84 -41.95 16.08
CA SER A 22 -48.17 -41.84 15.44
C SER A 22 -49.06 -40.96 16.30
N LEU A 23 -48.88 -39.65 16.15
CA LEU A 23 -49.87 -38.56 16.22
C LEU A 23 -49.12 -37.26 16.56
N HIS A 24 -48.35 -36.76 15.59
CA HIS A 24 -48.27 -35.35 15.28
C HIS A 24 -48.38 -35.26 13.75
N ALA A 25 -49.62 -35.36 13.28
CA ALA A 25 -49.97 -34.94 11.95
C ALA A 25 -49.81 -33.40 11.89
N GLY A 26 -49.02 -32.93 10.93
CA GLY A 26 -49.09 -31.55 10.43
C GLY A 26 -48.37 -30.47 11.25
N VAL A 27 -47.06 -30.62 11.47
CA VAL A 27 -46.19 -29.43 11.44
C VAL A 27 -45.59 -29.43 10.04
N GLY A 28 -46.08 -28.57 9.15
CA GLY A 28 -45.48 -28.45 7.82
C GLY A 28 -43.99 -28.18 7.98
N GLU A 29 -43.14 -29.00 7.35
CA GLU A 29 -41.73 -28.64 7.16
C GLU A 29 -41.74 -27.26 6.53
N LYS A 30 -41.28 -26.26 7.28
CA LYS A 30 -41.14 -24.92 6.74
C LYS A 30 -40.09 -25.01 5.64
N SER A 31 -40.51 -24.78 4.40
CA SER A 31 -39.61 -24.59 3.27
C SER A 31 -38.44 -23.69 3.67
N PRO A 32 -37.19 -24.05 3.28
CA PRO A 32 -36.03 -23.22 3.61
C PRO A 32 -36.19 -21.83 2.99
N ALA A 33 -35.48 -20.83 3.54
CA ALA A 33 -35.47 -19.50 2.94
C ALA A 33 -34.75 -19.52 1.59
N LEU A 34 -33.69 -20.33 1.46
CA LEU A 34 -32.86 -20.43 0.25
C LEU A 34 -32.62 -21.89 -0.17
N SER A 35 -32.62 -22.16 -1.47
CA SER A 35 -31.99 -23.35 -2.04
C SER A 35 -30.74 -22.94 -2.81
N ILE A 36 -29.63 -23.62 -2.59
CA ILE A 36 -28.34 -23.35 -3.25
C ILE A 36 -28.03 -24.49 -4.21
N ILE A 37 -27.77 -24.14 -5.47
CA ILE A 37 -27.37 -25.04 -6.54
C ILE A 37 -25.97 -24.62 -7.00
N THR A 38 -25.05 -25.56 -7.04
CA THR A 38 -23.66 -25.35 -7.49
C THR A 38 -23.31 -26.31 -8.61
N ASP A 39 -22.33 -25.95 -9.43
CA ASP A 39 -21.69 -26.88 -10.36
C ASP A 39 -21.17 -28.12 -9.63
N LYS A 40 -21.08 -29.26 -10.34
CA LYS A 40 -20.82 -30.58 -9.73
C LYS A 40 -19.44 -30.75 -9.10
N SER A 41 -18.45 -29.96 -9.52
CA SER A 41 -17.06 -30.08 -9.06
C SER A 41 -16.40 -28.70 -9.05
N PRO A 42 -16.80 -27.82 -8.12
CA PRO A 42 -16.22 -26.49 -8.01
C PRO A 42 -14.75 -26.58 -7.56
N GLY A 43 -13.91 -25.64 -8.00
CA GLY A 43 -12.54 -25.55 -7.52
C GLY A 43 -12.44 -25.09 -6.05
N ALA A 44 -11.25 -25.19 -5.46
CA ALA A 44 -11.04 -24.92 -4.05
C ALA A 44 -11.43 -23.48 -3.63
N SER A 45 -11.14 -22.48 -4.48
CA SER A 45 -11.55 -21.09 -4.24
C SER A 45 -13.06 -20.91 -4.23
N VAL A 46 -13.77 -21.63 -5.10
CA VAL A 46 -15.24 -21.60 -5.14
C VAL A 46 -15.82 -22.26 -3.89
N GLU A 47 -15.25 -23.37 -3.43
CA GLU A 47 -15.64 -24.00 -2.15
C GLU A 47 -15.42 -23.08 -0.94
N HIS A 48 -14.32 -22.31 -0.94
CA HIS A 48 -14.10 -21.28 0.08
C HIS A 48 -15.22 -20.22 0.06
N GLY A 49 -15.52 -19.66 -1.11
CA GLY A 49 -16.60 -18.68 -1.27
C GLY A 49 -17.98 -19.22 -0.88
N LEU A 50 -18.28 -20.47 -1.25
CA LEU A 50 -19.50 -21.19 -0.86
C LEU A 50 -19.59 -21.37 0.65
N THR A 51 -18.48 -21.72 1.29
CA THR A 51 -18.40 -21.88 2.76
C THR A 51 -18.72 -20.56 3.45
N LYS A 52 -18.09 -19.45 3.04
CA LYS A 52 -18.38 -18.13 3.61
C LYS A 52 -19.82 -17.67 3.39
N LEU A 53 -20.42 -18.00 2.25
CA LEU A 53 -21.85 -17.73 2.02
C LEU A 53 -22.72 -18.51 3.01
N MET A 54 -22.46 -19.81 3.22
CA MET A 54 -23.20 -20.62 4.19
C MET A 54 -22.99 -20.13 5.61
N ASP A 55 -21.76 -19.81 6.01
CA ASP A 55 -21.46 -19.26 7.33
C ASP A 55 -22.26 -17.98 7.59
N ALA A 56 -22.30 -17.06 6.62
CA ALA A 56 -23.09 -15.83 6.72
C ALA A 56 -24.60 -16.11 6.86
N LEU A 57 -25.12 -17.15 6.21
CA LEU A 57 -26.52 -17.57 6.36
C LEU A 57 -26.78 -18.17 7.76
N GLU A 58 -25.88 -19.02 8.26
CA GLU A 58 -25.97 -19.64 9.58
C GLU A 58 -25.90 -18.60 10.70
N GLU A 59 -24.94 -17.66 10.64
CA GLU A 59 -24.80 -16.56 11.61
C GLU A 59 -26.06 -15.69 11.70
N ARG A 60 -26.76 -15.50 10.57
CA ARG A 60 -28.03 -14.77 10.49
C ARG A 60 -29.26 -15.63 10.76
N ASN A 61 -29.09 -16.90 11.10
CA ASN A 61 -30.16 -17.89 11.33
C ASN A 61 -31.12 -18.01 10.13
N ILE A 62 -30.60 -17.92 8.91
CA ILE A 62 -31.34 -18.10 7.66
C ILE A 62 -31.30 -19.59 7.29
N SER A 63 -32.46 -20.23 7.13
CA SER A 63 -32.51 -21.63 6.72
C SER A 63 -32.20 -21.80 5.24
N PHE A 64 -31.35 -22.77 4.90
CA PHE A 64 -31.03 -23.10 3.52
C PHE A 64 -30.88 -24.61 3.31
N GLU A 65 -30.94 -25.03 2.06
CA GLU A 65 -30.61 -26.39 1.62
C GLU A 65 -29.67 -26.35 0.39
N LYS A 66 -28.89 -27.41 0.18
CA LYS A 66 -28.16 -27.62 -1.08
C LYS A 66 -28.88 -28.69 -1.90
N VAL A 67 -29.13 -28.41 -3.17
CA VAL A 67 -29.84 -29.32 -4.09
C VAL A 67 -29.12 -29.39 -5.44
N GLY A 68 -29.35 -30.46 -6.21
CA GLY A 68 -28.61 -30.73 -7.45
C GLY A 68 -29.28 -30.15 -8.71
N SER A 69 -30.52 -29.69 -8.61
CA SER A 69 -31.32 -29.21 -9.75
C SER A 69 -32.34 -28.16 -9.33
N MET A 70 -32.88 -27.42 -10.31
CA MET A 70 -33.92 -26.41 -10.08
C MET A 70 -35.22 -27.06 -9.58
N GLU A 71 -35.52 -28.27 -10.04
CA GLU A 71 -36.73 -29.03 -9.69
C GLU A 71 -36.73 -29.53 -8.25
N GLU A 72 -35.57 -29.73 -7.65
CA GLU A 72 -35.40 -30.14 -6.25
C GLU A 72 -35.45 -28.96 -5.28
N ALA A 73 -35.37 -27.73 -5.77
CA ALA A 73 -35.30 -26.52 -4.92
C ALA A 73 -36.66 -26.18 -4.29
N ASN A 74 -36.72 -26.18 -2.95
CA ASN A 74 -37.92 -25.84 -2.18
C ASN A 74 -37.86 -24.46 -1.53
N GLY A 75 -36.76 -23.72 -1.72
CA GLY A 75 -36.51 -22.43 -1.10
C GLY A 75 -37.39 -21.30 -1.63
N ALA A 76 -37.67 -20.31 -0.78
CA ALA A 76 -38.40 -19.10 -1.19
C ALA A 76 -37.62 -18.24 -2.19
N SER A 77 -36.30 -18.41 -2.28
CA SER A 77 -35.44 -17.93 -3.37
C SER A 77 -34.36 -18.96 -3.65
N ILE A 78 -33.80 -18.94 -4.86
CA ILE A 78 -32.80 -19.91 -5.32
C ILE A 78 -31.50 -19.16 -5.62
N ILE A 79 -30.36 -19.70 -5.19
CA ILE A 79 -29.03 -19.28 -5.62
C ILE A 79 -28.50 -20.34 -6.57
N VAL A 80 -28.11 -19.94 -7.78
CA VAL A 80 -27.43 -20.80 -8.74
C VAL A 80 -26.04 -20.24 -8.98
N THR A 81 -25.02 -20.99 -8.61
CA THR A 81 -23.62 -20.57 -8.69
C THR A 81 -22.82 -21.49 -9.59
N GLY A 82 -21.96 -20.93 -10.44
CA GLY A 82 -21.15 -21.71 -11.37
C GLY A 82 -20.32 -20.86 -12.33
N LEU A 83 -19.43 -21.51 -13.08
CA LEU A 83 -18.60 -20.83 -14.06
C LEU A 83 -19.42 -20.47 -15.30
N SER A 84 -19.28 -19.23 -15.77
CA SER A 84 -19.97 -18.72 -16.96
C SER A 84 -19.58 -19.46 -18.25
N SER A 85 -18.35 -19.99 -18.31
CA SER A 85 -17.78 -20.72 -19.43
C SER A 85 -18.10 -22.22 -19.38
N GLY A 86 -18.69 -22.71 -18.29
CA GLY A 86 -19.03 -24.12 -18.09
C GLY A 86 -20.32 -24.55 -18.79
N GLU A 87 -20.71 -25.80 -18.57
CA GLU A 87 -21.98 -26.39 -19.05
C GLU A 87 -23.04 -26.50 -17.93
N GLY A 88 -22.79 -25.86 -16.79
CA GLY A 88 -23.65 -25.89 -15.61
C GLY A 88 -24.94 -25.07 -15.74
N ILE A 89 -25.80 -25.15 -14.71
CA ILE A 89 -27.09 -24.44 -14.69
C ILE A 89 -26.87 -22.92 -14.71
N ALA A 90 -25.85 -22.41 -14.00
CA ALA A 90 -25.50 -20.99 -14.01
C ALA A 90 -25.18 -20.48 -15.42
N ALA A 91 -24.28 -21.17 -16.15
CA ALA A 91 -23.93 -20.84 -17.54
C ALA A 91 -25.15 -20.87 -18.47
N GLY A 92 -26.00 -21.89 -18.33
CA GLY A 92 -27.25 -22.00 -19.09
C GLY A 92 -28.20 -20.82 -18.84
N LEU A 93 -28.37 -20.40 -17.59
CA LEU A 93 -29.20 -19.25 -17.22
C LEU A 93 -28.63 -17.93 -17.77
N LEU A 94 -27.32 -17.70 -17.64
CA LEU A 94 -26.66 -16.51 -18.19
C LEU A 94 -26.83 -16.43 -19.71
N LYS A 95 -26.61 -17.54 -20.41
CA LYS A 95 -26.77 -17.62 -21.87
C LYS A 95 -28.22 -17.38 -22.30
N ASN A 96 -29.19 -18.03 -21.66
CA ASN A 96 -30.61 -17.87 -21.99
C ASN A 96 -31.13 -16.46 -21.67
N GLY A 97 -30.57 -15.82 -20.65
CA GLY A 97 -30.86 -14.44 -20.28
C GLY A 97 -30.17 -13.38 -21.13
N ASN A 98 -29.38 -13.77 -22.15
CA ASN A 98 -28.51 -12.88 -22.93
C ASN A 98 -27.61 -11.99 -22.03
N ARG A 99 -27.12 -12.54 -20.92
CA ARG A 99 -26.19 -11.85 -20.02
C ARG A 99 -24.76 -12.12 -20.47
N SER A 100 -24.14 -11.11 -21.07
CA SER A 100 -22.72 -11.12 -21.40
C SER A 100 -21.90 -10.87 -20.14
N MET A 101 -20.82 -11.63 -19.97
CA MET A 101 -19.86 -11.43 -18.90
C MET A 101 -18.47 -11.27 -19.52
N PRO A 102 -17.61 -10.37 -19.01
CA PRO A 102 -16.26 -10.22 -19.52
C PRO A 102 -15.47 -11.53 -19.49
N GLN A 103 -14.68 -11.78 -20.53
CA GLN A 103 -13.85 -12.98 -20.69
C GLN A 103 -12.41 -12.72 -20.25
N VAL A 104 -12.26 -12.13 -19.07
CA VAL A 104 -10.96 -11.85 -18.46
C VAL A 104 -10.89 -12.54 -17.09
N PRO A 105 -9.69 -12.95 -16.63
CA PRO A 105 -9.52 -13.52 -15.30
C PRO A 105 -10.20 -12.69 -14.23
N GLU A 106 -10.73 -13.34 -13.20
CA GLU A 106 -11.40 -12.71 -12.04
C GLU A 106 -12.70 -11.95 -12.34
N ALA A 107 -13.17 -11.91 -13.60
CA ALA A 107 -14.45 -11.30 -13.93
C ALA A 107 -15.61 -12.07 -13.28
N LEU A 108 -16.65 -11.32 -12.89
CA LEU A 108 -17.77 -11.85 -12.13
C LEU A 108 -19.11 -11.25 -12.55
N THR A 109 -20.19 -11.94 -12.18
CA THR A 109 -21.54 -11.38 -12.28
C THR A 109 -22.45 -11.90 -11.17
N ILE A 110 -23.34 -11.04 -10.69
CA ILE A 110 -24.47 -11.37 -9.85
C ILE A 110 -25.70 -10.85 -10.58
N TRP A 111 -26.65 -11.73 -10.89
CA TRP A 111 -27.81 -11.40 -11.71
C TRP A 111 -29.08 -12.00 -11.12
N ARG A 112 -30.19 -11.26 -11.17
CA ARG A 112 -31.50 -11.73 -10.70
C ARG A 112 -32.41 -12.09 -11.86
N THR A 113 -33.05 -13.23 -11.75
CA THR A 113 -34.07 -13.73 -12.68
C THR A 113 -35.17 -14.47 -11.93
N ASP A 114 -36.09 -15.10 -12.66
CA ASP A 114 -37.17 -15.89 -12.08
C ASP A 114 -37.25 -17.26 -12.76
N TRP A 115 -37.50 -18.30 -11.96
CA TRP A 115 -37.84 -19.64 -12.46
C TRP A 115 -39.17 -20.08 -11.86
N GLN A 116 -40.17 -20.31 -12.71
CA GLN A 116 -41.53 -20.65 -12.28
C GLN A 116 -42.14 -19.70 -11.23
N LYS A 117 -41.80 -18.40 -11.29
CA LYS A 117 -42.16 -17.32 -10.33
C LYS A 117 -41.39 -17.33 -9.00
N THR A 118 -40.42 -18.23 -8.84
CA THR A 118 -39.47 -18.19 -7.73
C THR A 118 -38.28 -17.32 -8.11
N PRO A 119 -37.88 -16.32 -7.28
CA PRO A 119 -36.69 -15.52 -7.53
C PRO A 119 -35.43 -16.38 -7.56
N VAL A 120 -34.58 -16.16 -8.56
CA VAL A 120 -33.29 -16.83 -8.73
C VAL A 120 -32.18 -15.80 -8.81
N TRP A 121 -31.13 -16.00 -8.02
CA TRP A 121 -29.88 -15.26 -8.10
C TRP A 121 -28.82 -16.13 -8.76
N VAL A 122 -28.37 -15.71 -9.94
CA VAL A 122 -27.27 -16.34 -10.66
C VAL A 122 -25.98 -15.65 -10.26
N ILE A 123 -25.07 -16.40 -9.65
CA ILE A 123 -23.75 -15.94 -9.21
C ILE A 123 -22.73 -16.61 -10.12
N GLY A 124 -22.09 -15.83 -10.99
CA GLY A 124 -21.20 -16.32 -12.04
C GLY A 124 -19.79 -15.77 -11.91
N GLY A 125 -18.81 -16.56 -12.32
CA GLY A 125 -17.43 -16.16 -12.50
C GLY A 125 -16.86 -16.61 -13.84
N TYR A 126 -15.84 -15.93 -14.35
CA TYR A 126 -15.11 -16.37 -15.53
C TYR A 126 -14.23 -17.58 -15.20
N ASP A 127 -13.58 -17.48 -14.05
CA ASP A 127 -12.77 -18.51 -13.42
C ASP A 127 -13.20 -18.69 -11.94
N ASP A 128 -12.55 -19.63 -11.26
CA ASP A 128 -12.84 -19.97 -9.85
C ASP A 128 -12.66 -18.76 -8.92
N ARG A 129 -11.72 -17.86 -9.23
CA ARG A 129 -11.43 -16.69 -8.39
C ARG A 129 -12.52 -15.62 -8.55
N GLY A 130 -12.94 -15.33 -9.78
CA GLY A 130 -14.07 -14.43 -10.05
C GLY A 130 -15.36 -14.94 -9.42
N LEU A 131 -15.60 -16.26 -9.47
CA LEU A 131 -16.76 -16.86 -8.82
C LEU A 131 -16.67 -16.77 -7.29
N MET A 132 -15.51 -17.03 -6.71
CA MET A 132 -15.26 -16.82 -5.28
C MET A 132 -15.51 -15.37 -4.87
N TYR A 133 -15.01 -14.39 -5.64
CA TYR A 133 -15.25 -12.97 -5.36
C TYR A 133 -16.74 -12.59 -5.39
N ALA A 134 -17.52 -13.18 -6.31
CA ALA A 134 -18.96 -12.98 -6.35
C ALA A 134 -19.65 -13.57 -5.12
N LEU A 135 -19.28 -14.80 -4.73
CA LEU A 135 -19.82 -15.48 -3.56
C LEU A 135 -19.49 -14.74 -2.25
N LEU A 136 -18.26 -14.24 -2.11
CA LEU A 136 -17.84 -13.43 -0.95
C LEU A 136 -18.57 -12.09 -0.89
N ASP A 137 -18.87 -11.46 -2.04
CA ASP A 137 -19.66 -10.22 -2.08
C ASP A 137 -21.11 -10.49 -1.64
N VAL A 138 -21.73 -11.57 -2.13
CA VAL A 138 -23.06 -11.99 -1.70
C VAL A 138 -23.07 -12.34 -0.21
N ALA A 139 -22.09 -13.09 0.30
CA ALA A 139 -21.97 -13.42 1.71
C ALA A 139 -21.93 -12.16 2.58
N ASN A 140 -21.13 -11.17 2.19
CA ASN A 140 -21.03 -9.89 2.89
C ASN A 140 -22.37 -9.13 2.90
N ARG A 141 -23.06 -9.07 1.74
CA ARG A 141 -24.36 -8.39 1.60
C ARG A 141 -25.50 -9.08 2.34
N VAL A 142 -25.50 -10.42 2.38
CA VAL A 142 -26.41 -11.22 3.21
C VAL A 142 -26.20 -10.89 4.69
N GLY A 143 -24.95 -10.74 5.12
CA GLY A 143 -24.59 -10.31 6.47
C GLY A 143 -25.19 -8.96 6.88
N TRP A 144 -25.41 -8.05 5.91
CA TRP A 144 -26.02 -6.74 6.15
C TRP A 144 -27.55 -6.76 6.25
N SER A 145 -28.22 -7.79 5.72
CA SER A 145 -29.69 -7.85 5.68
C SER A 145 -30.26 -7.99 7.08
N ASN A 146 -31.24 -7.15 7.44
CA ASN A 146 -31.97 -7.25 8.71
C ASN A 146 -33.26 -8.08 8.61
N ASP A 147 -33.64 -8.51 7.40
CA ASP A 147 -34.84 -9.33 7.17
C ASP A 147 -34.47 -10.78 6.85
N VAL A 148 -34.63 -11.66 7.84
CA VAL A 148 -34.42 -13.12 7.70
C VAL A 148 -35.35 -13.74 6.64
N LYS A 149 -36.50 -13.11 6.35
CA LYS A 149 -37.43 -13.58 5.31
C LYS A 149 -37.03 -13.17 3.91
N ASN A 150 -36.18 -12.15 3.79
CA ASN A 150 -35.66 -11.66 2.51
C ASN A 150 -34.12 -11.54 2.59
N PRO A 151 -33.41 -12.67 2.71
CA PRO A 151 -31.96 -12.66 2.96
C PRO A 151 -31.16 -12.00 1.83
N MET A 152 -31.73 -11.92 0.62
CA MET A 152 -31.10 -11.34 -0.56
C MET A 152 -31.42 -9.85 -0.77
N GLU A 153 -32.09 -9.17 0.17
CA GLU A 153 -32.50 -7.76 0.01
C GLU A 153 -31.33 -6.81 -0.26
N GLY A 154 -30.19 -7.03 0.40
CA GLY A 154 -28.98 -6.21 0.23
C GLY A 154 -28.11 -6.60 -0.98
N VAL A 155 -28.50 -7.66 -1.71
CA VAL A 155 -27.75 -8.15 -2.88
C VAL A 155 -28.16 -7.32 -4.10
N THR A 156 -27.15 -6.78 -4.79
CA THR A 156 -27.35 -5.97 -6.01
C THR A 156 -26.85 -6.72 -7.23
N GLU A 157 -27.51 -6.52 -8.37
CA GLU A 157 -26.99 -7.03 -9.65
C GLU A 157 -25.70 -6.28 -10.02
N ILE A 158 -24.65 -7.02 -10.34
CA ILE A 158 -23.35 -6.49 -10.76
C ILE A 158 -22.74 -7.35 -11.87
N THR A 159 -21.95 -6.74 -12.73
CA THR A 159 -21.06 -7.43 -13.67
C THR A 159 -19.78 -6.59 -13.70
N ASP A 160 -18.70 -7.15 -13.16
CA ASP A 160 -17.44 -6.44 -12.98
C ASP A 160 -16.27 -7.25 -13.53
N GLU A 161 -15.16 -6.57 -13.79
CA GLU A 161 -13.86 -7.12 -14.15
C GLU A 161 -12.74 -6.35 -13.43
N PRO A 162 -11.55 -6.93 -13.23
CA PRO A 162 -10.43 -6.23 -12.60
C PRO A 162 -9.86 -5.11 -13.50
N ASP A 163 -9.73 -3.90 -12.97
CA ASP A 163 -8.98 -2.79 -13.57
C ASP A 163 -7.46 -3.04 -13.47
N VAL A 164 -6.96 -3.29 -12.26
CA VAL A 164 -5.57 -3.67 -12.03
C VAL A 164 -5.45 -5.19 -11.94
N SER A 165 -4.69 -5.83 -12.84
CA SER A 165 -4.62 -7.29 -12.93
C SER A 165 -3.96 -7.97 -11.74
N GLU A 166 -2.89 -7.40 -11.18
CA GLU A 166 -2.25 -7.91 -9.97
C GLU A 166 -2.32 -6.90 -8.83
N ARG A 167 -2.93 -7.32 -7.73
CA ARG A 167 -3.10 -6.54 -6.51
C ARG A 167 -2.38 -7.32 -5.42
N ALA A 168 -1.11 -6.99 -5.24
CA ALA A 168 -0.21 -7.70 -4.35
C ALA A 168 -0.03 -6.98 -3.01
N ILE A 169 0.17 -7.76 -1.96
CA ILE A 169 0.61 -7.28 -0.65
C ILE A 169 1.86 -8.03 -0.20
N SER A 170 2.80 -7.33 0.43
CA SER A 170 4.05 -7.91 0.91
C SER A 170 4.18 -7.88 2.42
N ILE A 171 4.71 -8.97 2.97
CA ILE A 171 5.05 -9.15 4.39
C ILE A 171 6.56 -9.35 4.54
N TYR A 172 7.15 -8.79 5.58
CA TYR A 172 8.57 -8.96 5.89
C TYR A 172 8.79 -9.92 7.07
N THR A 173 9.87 -10.71 7.03
CA THR A 173 10.29 -11.60 8.12
C THR A 173 11.31 -10.93 9.07
N MET A 174 11.09 -9.66 9.43
CA MET A 174 12.06 -8.76 10.08
C MET A 174 12.73 -9.30 11.35
N ASN A 175 12.08 -10.21 12.07
CA ASN A 175 12.57 -10.76 13.32
C ASN A 175 12.08 -12.21 13.47
N ARG A 176 12.95 -13.12 13.92
CA ARG A 176 12.63 -14.56 14.04
C ARG A 176 11.44 -14.82 14.98
N ALA A 177 11.50 -14.37 16.23
CA ALA A 177 10.41 -14.59 17.19
C ALA A 177 9.07 -14.02 16.71
N TYR A 178 9.08 -12.82 16.11
CA TYR A 178 7.87 -12.22 15.54
C TYR A 178 7.34 -12.99 14.32
N TRP A 179 8.22 -13.37 13.38
CA TRP A 179 7.86 -14.19 12.22
C TRP A 179 7.28 -15.53 12.64
N GLU A 180 7.99 -16.28 13.48
CA GLU A 180 7.60 -17.62 13.91
C GLU A 180 6.31 -17.64 14.75
N SER A 181 6.03 -16.56 15.50
CA SER A 181 4.76 -16.42 16.23
C SER A 181 3.54 -16.42 15.33
N LYS A 182 3.68 -15.93 14.09
CA LYS A 182 2.62 -15.90 13.07
C LYS A 182 2.72 -17.10 12.14
N PHE A 183 3.94 -17.45 11.73
CA PHE A 183 4.21 -18.49 10.75
C PHE A 183 3.61 -19.84 11.14
N TYR A 184 3.70 -20.21 12.42
CA TYR A 184 3.15 -21.46 12.93
C TYR A 184 1.70 -21.39 13.42
N ASP A 185 1.05 -20.21 13.39
CA ASP A 185 -0.35 -20.06 13.77
C ASP A 185 -1.22 -20.18 12.50
N GLU A 186 -1.79 -21.36 12.28
CA GLU A 186 -2.69 -21.60 11.14
C GLU A 186 -3.93 -20.70 11.17
N SER A 187 -4.48 -20.41 12.36
CA SER A 187 -5.63 -19.52 12.52
C SER A 187 -5.30 -18.07 12.19
N TYR A 188 -4.05 -17.64 12.38
CA TYR A 188 -3.58 -16.34 11.91
C TYR A 188 -3.67 -16.28 10.39
N TRP A 189 -3.12 -17.28 9.69
CA TRP A 189 -3.10 -17.31 8.23
C TRP A 189 -4.48 -17.48 7.62
N GLU A 190 -5.37 -18.27 8.23
CA GLU A 190 -6.77 -18.35 7.84
C GLU A 190 -7.42 -16.96 7.86
N SER A 191 -7.31 -16.26 9.01
CA SER A 191 -7.92 -14.94 9.18
C SER A 191 -7.31 -13.89 8.23
N TYR A 192 -5.98 -13.96 8.02
CA TYR A 192 -5.27 -13.01 7.16
C TYR A 192 -5.61 -13.22 5.68
N LEU A 193 -5.57 -14.46 5.20
CA LEU A 193 -5.89 -14.76 3.80
C LEU A 193 -7.38 -14.55 3.50
N ASP A 194 -8.27 -14.78 4.47
CA ASP A 194 -9.70 -14.41 4.36
C ASP A 194 -9.86 -12.90 4.18
N MET A 195 -9.12 -12.08 4.94
CA MET A 195 -9.12 -10.62 4.79
C MET A 195 -8.65 -10.19 3.38
N LEU A 196 -7.62 -10.86 2.84
CA LEU A 196 -7.13 -10.59 1.48
C LEU A 196 -8.17 -10.98 0.42
N ALA A 197 -8.73 -12.18 0.50
CA ALA A 197 -9.70 -12.69 -0.47
C ALA A 197 -11.00 -11.87 -0.48
N LYS A 198 -11.55 -11.53 0.71
CA LYS A 198 -12.75 -10.67 0.84
C LYS A 198 -12.55 -9.31 0.18
N ASN A 199 -11.32 -8.80 0.21
CA ASN A 199 -10.95 -7.53 -0.38
C ASN A 199 -10.37 -7.65 -1.79
N ARG A 200 -10.38 -8.84 -2.40
CA ARG A 200 -9.94 -9.10 -3.77
C ARG A 200 -8.44 -8.86 -4.03
N PHE A 201 -7.58 -9.00 -3.02
CA PHE A 201 -6.16 -9.24 -3.30
C PHE A 201 -5.99 -10.61 -3.96
N ASN A 202 -5.01 -10.72 -4.84
CA ASN A 202 -4.74 -11.96 -5.57
C ASN A 202 -3.28 -12.40 -5.55
N SER A 203 -2.41 -11.67 -4.86
CA SER A 203 -0.99 -11.99 -4.71
C SER A 203 -0.48 -11.63 -3.31
N LEU A 204 0.26 -12.55 -2.69
CA LEU A 204 0.95 -12.39 -1.42
C LEU A 204 2.45 -12.60 -1.64
N VAL A 205 3.26 -11.63 -1.23
CA VAL A 205 4.72 -11.71 -1.27
C VAL A 205 5.26 -11.88 0.14
N ILE A 206 6.04 -12.94 0.39
CA ILE A 206 6.76 -13.11 1.67
C ILE A 206 8.24 -12.81 1.45
N ILE A 207 8.74 -11.74 2.08
CA ILE A 207 10.08 -11.22 1.89
C ILE A 207 11.02 -11.77 2.97
N PHE A 208 11.94 -12.63 2.56
CA PHE A 208 12.98 -13.23 3.39
C PHE A 208 14.31 -12.46 3.28
N GLY A 209 14.93 -12.16 4.44
CA GLY A 209 16.29 -11.61 4.50
C GLY A 209 16.40 -10.12 4.17
N TYR A 210 15.38 -9.30 4.47
CA TYR A 210 15.47 -7.85 4.25
C TYR A 210 16.01 -7.12 5.48
N GLU A 211 17.28 -6.70 5.43
CA GLU A 211 17.93 -5.82 6.43
C GLU A 211 17.64 -6.21 7.89
N ASN A 212 17.66 -7.51 8.19
CA ASN A 212 17.23 -8.07 9.46
C ASN A 212 18.36 -8.83 10.18
N GLY A 213 19.62 -8.40 10.01
CA GLY A 213 20.76 -8.93 10.76
C GLY A 213 21.22 -10.33 10.36
N GLY A 214 20.89 -10.77 9.14
CA GLY A 214 21.32 -12.05 8.58
C GLY A 214 20.35 -13.22 8.80
N PHE A 215 19.21 -12.97 9.45
CA PHE A 215 18.15 -13.98 9.55
C PHE A 215 17.52 -14.21 8.17
N LEU A 216 17.58 -15.46 7.70
CA LEU A 216 17.13 -15.87 6.35
C LEU A 216 17.96 -15.26 5.20
N ALA A 217 19.26 -15.06 5.40
CA ALA A 217 20.19 -14.52 4.40
C ALA A 217 21.30 -15.54 4.02
N PRO A 218 21.08 -16.46 3.05
CA PRO A 218 19.84 -16.72 2.29
C PRO A 218 18.82 -17.59 3.05
N ALA A 219 17.59 -17.70 2.54
CA ALA A 219 16.49 -18.38 3.24
C ALA A 219 16.58 -19.92 3.27
N TYR A 220 17.30 -20.55 2.34
CA TYR A 220 17.23 -22.01 2.12
C TYR A 220 17.52 -22.87 3.36
N PRO A 221 18.57 -22.60 4.17
CA PRO A 221 18.88 -23.40 5.35
C PRO A 221 17.81 -23.40 6.44
N TYR A 222 16.83 -22.50 6.38
CA TYR A 222 15.67 -22.51 7.26
C TYR A 222 14.71 -23.67 6.96
N PHE A 223 14.70 -24.14 5.71
CA PHE A 223 13.79 -25.18 5.22
C PHE A 223 14.49 -26.52 4.97
N PHE A 224 15.74 -26.50 4.52
CA PHE A 224 16.50 -27.70 4.20
C PHE A 224 18.01 -27.45 4.09
N ASP A 225 18.80 -28.50 4.29
CA ASP A 225 20.23 -28.51 3.95
C ASP A 225 20.46 -28.88 2.48
N VAL A 226 21.62 -28.53 1.92
CA VAL A 226 22.04 -28.93 0.57
C VAL A 226 23.18 -29.93 0.68
N GLU A 227 22.98 -31.14 0.16
CA GLU A 227 23.84 -32.30 0.39
C GLU A 227 25.28 -32.08 -0.10
N SER A 228 25.46 -31.34 -1.21
CA SER A 228 26.78 -31.01 -1.75
C SER A 228 27.49 -29.88 -1.00
N PHE A 229 26.83 -29.23 -0.02
CA PHE A 229 27.36 -28.13 0.79
C PHE A 229 27.07 -28.34 2.28
N PRO A 230 27.59 -29.41 2.91
CA PRO A 230 27.26 -29.78 4.29
C PRO A 230 27.73 -28.75 5.34
N ASP A 231 28.63 -27.85 4.97
CA ASP A 231 29.11 -26.77 5.84
C ASP A 231 28.16 -25.56 5.87
N VAL A 232 27.22 -25.47 4.92
CA VAL A 232 26.22 -24.41 4.86
C VAL A 232 24.98 -24.80 5.62
N LYS A 233 24.63 -24.05 6.66
CA LYS A 233 23.50 -24.33 7.54
C LYS A 233 22.99 -23.08 8.24
N MET A 234 21.78 -23.15 8.77
CA MET A 234 21.35 -22.22 9.81
C MET A 234 21.80 -22.75 11.16
N VAL A 235 22.54 -21.94 11.91
CA VAL A 235 23.11 -22.39 13.19
C VAL A 235 21.98 -22.58 14.20
N GLY A 236 21.98 -23.74 14.86
CA GLY A 236 21.03 -24.05 15.93
C GLY A 236 19.68 -24.61 15.47
N ILE A 237 19.43 -24.74 14.16
CA ILE A 237 18.22 -25.39 13.66
C ILE A 237 18.39 -26.91 13.61
N SER A 238 17.37 -27.65 14.05
CA SER A 238 17.28 -29.10 13.92
C SER A 238 16.63 -29.53 12.59
N PRO A 239 16.88 -30.75 12.10
CA PRO A 239 16.16 -31.31 10.95
C PRO A 239 14.63 -31.36 11.16
N GLU A 240 14.18 -31.58 12.38
CA GLU A 240 12.75 -31.56 12.73
C GLU A 240 12.14 -30.16 12.59
N GLU A 241 12.88 -29.11 12.98
CA GLU A 241 12.46 -27.72 12.77
C GLU A 241 12.46 -27.34 11.28
N GLN A 242 13.50 -27.72 10.52
CA GLN A 242 13.54 -27.53 9.07
C GLN A 242 12.33 -28.20 8.40
N LYS A 243 12.01 -29.44 8.78
CA LYS A 243 10.83 -30.14 8.29
C LYS A 243 9.53 -29.41 8.65
N ARG A 244 9.40 -28.95 9.89
CA ARG A 244 8.24 -28.15 10.31
C ARG A 244 8.10 -26.89 9.46
N ASN A 245 9.20 -26.17 9.21
CA ASN A 245 9.19 -24.95 8.39
C ASN A 245 8.76 -25.23 6.96
N LEU A 246 9.30 -26.29 6.37
CA LEU A 246 8.94 -26.74 5.02
C LEU A 246 7.45 -27.09 4.94
N ASP A 247 6.96 -27.93 5.87
CA ASP A 247 5.56 -28.36 5.90
C ASP A 247 4.62 -27.16 6.12
N THR A 248 5.00 -26.23 7.01
CA THR A 248 4.24 -25.00 7.29
C THR A 248 4.18 -24.08 6.07
N PHE A 249 5.28 -23.89 5.35
CA PHE A 249 5.31 -23.03 4.16
C PHE A 249 4.51 -23.64 2.99
N ASN A 250 4.60 -24.96 2.77
CA ASN A 250 3.74 -25.65 1.80
C ASN A 250 2.24 -25.53 2.17
N ASN A 251 1.89 -25.65 3.46
CA ASN A 251 0.51 -25.45 3.89
C ASN A 251 0.05 -24.01 3.64
N LEU A 252 0.91 -23.01 3.89
CA LEU A 252 0.60 -21.62 3.61
C LEU A 252 0.33 -21.36 2.12
N ILE A 253 1.16 -21.93 1.22
CA ILE A 253 0.94 -21.86 -0.24
C ILE A 253 -0.43 -22.44 -0.59
N LYS A 254 -0.74 -23.64 -0.06
CA LYS A 254 -2.04 -24.29 -0.27
C LYS A 254 -3.21 -23.43 0.23
N MET A 255 -3.13 -22.91 1.45
CA MET A 255 -4.19 -22.05 2.03
C MET A 255 -4.40 -20.76 1.23
N ALA A 256 -3.34 -20.20 0.64
CA ALA A 256 -3.42 -19.04 -0.23
C ALA A 256 -4.14 -19.39 -1.54
N HIS A 257 -3.77 -20.49 -2.19
CA HIS A 257 -4.42 -20.97 -3.42
C HIS A 257 -5.89 -21.33 -3.22
N GLU A 258 -6.25 -21.94 -2.08
CA GLU A 258 -7.64 -22.19 -1.69
C GLU A 258 -8.47 -20.90 -1.60
N ARG A 259 -7.83 -19.73 -1.52
CA ARG A 259 -8.44 -18.40 -1.50
C ARG A 259 -8.13 -17.59 -2.76
N GLY A 260 -7.64 -18.26 -3.80
CA GLY A 260 -7.30 -17.65 -5.08
C GLY A 260 -6.13 -16.68 -5.01
N ILE A 261 -5.28 -16.75 -3.99
CA ILE A 261 -4.13 -15.85 -3.81
C ILE A 261 -2.86 -16.57 -4.24
N GLY A 262 -2.14 -16.03 -5.22
CA GLY A 262 -0.82 -16.53 -5.59
C GLY A 262 0.22 -16.16 -4.53
N LEU A 263 1.23 -17.02 -4.33
CA LEU A 263 2.29 -16.80 -3.34
C LEU A 263 3.65 -16.66 -4.03
N THR A 264 4.29 -15.51 -3.81
CA THR A 264 5.64 -15.19 -4.29
C THR A 264 6.65 -15.18 -3.14
N ALA A 265 7.76 -15.88 -3.30
CA ALA A 265 8.87 -15.85 -2.34
C ALA A 265 9.86 -14.73 -2.71
N GLY A 266 10.05 -13.77 -1.81
CA GLY A 266 11.05 -12.72 -1.93
C GLY A 266 12.38 -13.14 -1.32
N ILE A 267 13.41 -13.35 -2.15
CA ILE A 267 14.76 -13.72 -1.71
C ILE A 267 15.67 -12.49 -1.84
N TRP A 268 15.96 -11.83 -0.71
CA TRP A 268 16.70 -10.57 -0.71
C TRP A 268 18.21 -10.68 -0.59
N ASP A 269 18.68 -11.74 0.07
CA ASP A 269 20.10 -11.95 0.33
C ASP A 269 20.54 -13.30 -0.20
N HIS A 270 21.70 -13.30 -0.87
CA HIS A 270 22.35 -14.50 -1.41
C HIS A 270 23.57 -14.90 -0.57
N ILE A 271 24.06 -13.97 0.23
CA ILE A 271 25.12 -14.13 1.21
C ILE A 271 24.99 -13.00 2.23
N TYR A 272 25.23 -13.31 3.50
CA TYR A 272 25.31 -12.28 4.53
C TYR A 272 26.75 -11.77 4.70
N ARG A 273 26.96 -10.48 4.46
CA ARG A 273 28.27 -9.79 4.61
C ARG A 273 28.23 -8.67 5.65
N GLY A 274 27.13 -8.53 6.39
CA GLY A 274 26.95 -7.44 7.35
C GLY A 274 26.68 -6.09 6.68
N GLY A 275 27.19 -5.00 7.25
CA GLY A 275 26.91 -3.64 6.76
C GLY A 275 25.41 -3.32 6.81
N VAL A 276 24.83 -2.93 5.68
CA VAL A 276 23.40 -2.63 5.55
C VAL A 276 22.50 -3.83 5.86
N GLN A 277 22.93 -5.06 5.52
CA GLN A 277 22.19 -6.28 5.83
C GLN A 277 22.07 -6.51 7.35
N GLY A 278 22.97 -5.90 8.14
CA GLY A 278 22.99 -6.00 9.59
C GLY A 278 21.75 -5.42 10.27
N GLY A 279 20.97 -4.56 9.59
CA GLY A 279 19.70 -4.05 10.12
C GLY A 279 19.84 -3.29 11.44
N GLY A 280 21.03 -2.79 11.77
CA GLY A 280 21.29 -2.17 13.07
C GLY A 280 21.24 -3.11 14.29
N ILE A 281 21.07 -4.43 14.12
CA ILE A 281 21.04 -5.39 15.24
C ILE A 281 22.44 -5.45 15.90
N PRO A 282 22.57 -5.23 17.23
CA PRO A 282 23.85 -5.37 17.92
C PRO A 282 24.43 -6.78 17.79
N GLY A 283 25.75 -6.88 17.54
CA GLY A 283 26.48 -8.17 17.53
C GLY A 283 26.49 -8.91 16.19
N THR A 284 25.53 -8.66 15.29
CA THR A 284 25.46 -9.32 13.97
C THR A 284 26.55 -8.90 13.00
N LYS A 285 27.28 -7.82 13.31
CA LYS A 285 28.47 -7.38 12.56
C LYS A 285 29.58 -8.43 12.50
N ASN A 286 29.64 -9.35 13.46
CA ASN A 286 30.63 -10.42 13.52
C ASN A 286 30.15 -11.70 12.83
N ALA A 287 28.87 -11.81 12.44
CA ALA A 287 28.33 -13.03 11.85
C ALA A 287 28.97 -13.46 10.52
N PRO A 288 29.59 -12.56 9.72
CA PRO A 288 30.39 -12.99 8.58
C PRO A 288 31.66 -13.78 8.97
N ASP A 289 32.18 -13.58 10.19
CA ASP A 289 33.47 -14.10 10.64
C ASP A 289 33.34 -15.31 11.60
N GLN A 290 32.15 -15.55 12.16
CA GLN A 290 31.90 -16.68 13.07
C GLN A 290 30.43 -17.14 13.04
N PRO A 291 30.15 -18.42 13.29
CA PRO A 291 28.78 -18.93 13.36
C PRO A 291 28.03 -18.29 14.53
N MET A 292 26.79 -17.86 14.28
CA MET A 292 25.90 -17.24 15.27
C MET A 292 24.55 -17.93 15.27
N GLU A 293 24.04 -18.26 16.46
CA GLU A 293 22.76 -18.94 16.66
C GLU A 293 21.63 -18.23 15.90
N GLY A 294 20.82 -19.01 15.17
CA GLY A 294 19.69 -18.51 14.40
C GLY A 294 20.06 -17.76 13.11
N LEU A 295 21.34 -17.71 12.72
CA LEU A 295 21.79 -17.10 11.46
C LEU A 295 22.37 -18.16 10.52
N VAL A 296 22.40 -17.84 9.22
CA VAL A 296 23.02 -18.72 8.22
C VAL A 296 24.54 -18.58 8.26
N TRP A 297 25.23 -19.71 8.18
CA TRP A 297 26.67 -19.83 8.19
C TRP A 297 27.15 -20.71 7.04
N GLY A 298 28.36 -20.43 6.52
CA GLY A 298 29.06 -21.28 5.54
C GLY A 298 29.01 -20.81 4.10
N VAL A 299 28.11 -19.88 3.74
CA VAL A 299 28.13 -19.22 2.42
C VAL A 299 29.24 -18.17 2.40
N ASN A 300 30.13 -18.25 1.41
CA ASN A 300 31.28 -17.37 1.25
C ASN A 300 31.52 -17.07 -0.25
N ALA A 301 32.49 -16.20 -0.56
CA ALA A 301 32.76 -15.79 -1.94
C ALA A 301 33.18 -16.95 -2.87
N GLU A 302 33.77 -18.02 -2.33
CA GLU A 302 34.25 -19.17 -3.12
C GLU A 302 33.10 -20.10 -3.53
N ASN A 303 32.07 -20.26 -2.67
CA ASN A 303 30.95 -21.16 -2.92
C ASN A 303 29.63 -20.45 -3.28
N LEU A 304 29.59 -19.12 -3.24
CA LEU A 304 28.40 -18.27 -3.42
C LEU A 304 27.49 -18.69 -4.58
N ILE A 305 28.06 -18.77 -5.78
CA ILE A 305 27.31 -19.03 -7.02
C ILE A 305 26.80 -20.47 -7.01
N ASP A 306 27.70 -21.45 -6.85
CA ASP A 306 27.36 -22.87 -6.92
C ASP A 306 26.35 -23.27 -5.82
N TYR A 307 26.54 -22.76 -4.59
CA TYR A 307 25.60 -22.99 -3.50
C TYR A 307 24.23 -22.40 -3.81
N ASN A 308 24.13 -21.11 -4.14
CA ASN A 308 22.84 -20.46 -4.37
C ASN A 308 22.11 -21.05 -5.56
N LYS A 309 22.81 -21.39 -6.65
CA LYS A 309 22.23 -22.05 -7.83
C LYS A 309 21.64 -23.42 -7.46
N THR A 310 22.39 -24.22 -6.71
CA THR A 310 21.95 -25.56 -6.26
C THR A 310 20.80 -25.47 -5.25
N ALA A 311 20.92 -24.58 -4.27
CA ALA A 311 19.92 -24.38 -3.23
C ALA A 311 18.61 -23.83 -3.79
N LEU A 312 18.67 -22.88 -4.71
CA LEU A 312 17.49 -22.34 -5.40
C LEU A 312 16.82 -23.40 -6.28
N ALA A 313 17.59 -24.22 -7.00
CA ALA A 313 17.03 -25.34 -7.74
C ALA A 313 16.28 -26.29 -6.81
N LYS A 314 16.89 -26.66 -5.67
CA LYS A 314 16.23 -27.49 -4.64
C LYS A 314 15.00 -26.81 -4.05
N PHE A 315 15.04 -25.49 -3.84
CA PHE A 315 13.91 -24.70 -3.34
C PHE A 315 12.70 -24.81 -4.30
N ILE A 316 12.93 -24.65 -5.60
CA ILE A 316 11.90 -24.80 -6.63
C ILE A 316 11.31 -26.22 -6.64
N ASP A 317 12.12 -27.26 -6.49
CA ASP A 317 11.61 -28.64 -6.39
C ASP A 317 10.83 -28.90 -5.10
N THR A 318 11.19 -28.21 -4.01
CA THR A 318 10.62 -28.38 -2.68
C THR A 318 9.27 -27.66 -2.54
N PHE A 319 9.10 -26.55 -3.26
CA PHE A 319 7.90 -25.72 -3.25
C PHE A 319 7.36 -25.56 -4.69
N PRO A 320 6.90 -26.67 -5.32
CA PRO A 320 6.52 -26.68 -6.74
C PRO A 320 5.30 -25.81 -7.05
N ASP A 321 4.48 -25.49 -6.04
CA ASP A 321 3.26 -24.69 -6.15
C ASP A 321 3.52 -23.18 -5.92
N LEU A 322 4.78 -22.72 -5.84
CA LEU A 322 5.06 -21.29 -5.82
C LEU A 322 4.75 -20.63 -7.16
N ASP A 323 4.07 -19.49 -7.12
CA ASP A 323 3.69 -18.74 -8.32
C ASP A 323 4.83 -17.87 -8.87
N GLY A 324 5.74 -17.44 -8.00
CA GLY A 324 6.85 -16.59 -8.41
C GLY A 324 7.98 -16.45 -7.39
N ILE A 325 9.10 -15.90 -7.86
CA ILE A 325 10.23 -15.51 -7.02
C ILE A 325 10.60 -14.05 -7.29
N GLN A 326 10.72 -13.28 -6.23
CA GLN A 326 11.19 -11.89 -6.28
C GLN A 326 12.62 -11.79 -5.76
N PHE A 327 13.49 -11.08 -6.48
CA PHE A 327 14.89 -10.93 -6.11
C PHE A 327 15.29 -9.49 -5.81
N ARG A 328 16.14 -9.31 -4.79
CA ARG A 328 16.96 -8.10 -4.66
C ARG A 328 18.24 -8.28 -5.48
N MET A 329 18.40 -7.43 -6.49
CA MET A 329 19.35 -7.70 -7.58
C MET A 329 20.70 -6.99 -7.41
N HIS A 330 20.76 -5.97 -6.56
CA HIS A 330 21.88 -5.05 -6.43
C HIS A 330 22.74 -5.35 -5.21
N ASN A 331 23.75 -4.50 -4.95
CA ASN A 331 24.78 -4.72 -3.94
C ASN A 331 24.28 -4.98 -2.51
N GLU A 332 23.10 -4.51 -2.13
CA GLU A 332 22.56 -4.78 -0.79
C GLU A 332 22.17 -6.25 -0.60
N SER A 333 22.08 -7.08 -1.66
CA SER A 333 21.84 -8.54 -1.54
C SER A 333 23.06 -9.35 -1.12
N GLY A 334 24.18 -8.67 -0.86
CA GLY A 334 25.48 -9.27 -0.57
C GLY A 334 26.34 -9.55 -1.80
N LEU A 335 25.79 -9.35 -3.02
CA LEU A 335 26.55 -9.49 -4.27
C LEU A 335 27.41 -8.26 -4.55
N GLU A 336 28.69 -8.44 -4.78
CA GLU A 336 29.58 -7.36 -5.22
C GLU A 336 29.33 -6.97 -6.69
N LYS A 337 29.68 -5.74 -7.09
CA LYS A 337 29.44 -5.25 -8.47
C LYS A 337 30.04 -6.16 -9.56
N GLY A 338 31.17 -6.81 -9.28
CA GLY A 338 31.80 -7.76 -10.18
C GLY A 338 31.15 -9.15 -10.23
N GLU A 339 30.34 -9.51 -9.23
CA GLU A 339 29.70 -10.82 -9.10
C GLU A 339 28.32 -10.86 -9.80
N GLN A 340 27.61 -9.73 -9.85
CA GLN A 340 26.19 -9.66 -10.25
C GLN A 340 25.87 -10.25 -11.63
N LEU A 341 26.59 -9.88 -12.69
CA LEU A 341 26.25 -10.33 -14.05
C LEU A 341 26.40 -11.84 -14.21
N GLY A 342 27.50 -12.40 -13.71
CA GLY A 342 27.75 -13.85 -13.75
C GLY A 342 26.73 -14.60 -12.91
N PHE A 343 26.52 -14.17 -11.66
CA PHE A 343 25.54 -14.77 -10.76
C PHE A 343 24.14 -14.82 -11.38
N TRP A 344 23.65 -13.69 -11.89
CA TRP A 344 22.29 -13.61 -12.41
C TRP A 344 22.09 -14.38 -13.72
N SER A 345 23.07 -14.36 -14.63
CA SER A 345 22.98 -15.14 -15.87
C SER A 345 22.88 -16.64 -15.57
N ASP A 346 23.70 -17.13 -14.65
CA ASP A 346 23.68 -18.53 -14.19
C ASP A 346 22.35 -18.93 -13.54
N VAL A 347 21.77 -18.04 -12.73
CA VAL A 347 20.46 -18.24 -12.09
C VAL A 347 19.36 -18.26 -13.14
N PHE A 348 19.37 -17.33 -14.10
CA PHE A 348 18.36 -17.27 -15.17
C PHE A 348 18.40 -18.51 -16.07
N GLU A 349 19.57 -18.98 -16.47
CA GLU A 349 19.72 -20.22 -17.24
C GLU A 349 19.16 -21.43 -16.49
N MET A 350 19.48 -21.54 -15.19
CA MET A 350 18.97 -22.63 -14.35
C MET A 350 17.45 -22.60 -14.25
N ILE A 351 16.85 -21.44 -13.96
CA ILE A 351 15.39 -21.30 -13.85
C ILE A 351 14.72 -21.59 -15.20
N LYS A 352 15.27 -21.08 -16.30
CA LYS A 352 14.72 -21.33 -17.65
C LYS A 352 14.66 -22.82 -17.98
N GLN A 353 15.65 -23.60 -17.55
CA GLN A 353 15.69 -25.04 -17.78
C GLN A 353 14.75 -25.80 -16.86
N LYS A 354 14.67 -25.40 -15.58
CA LYS A 354 14.00 -26.17 -14.53
C LYS A 354 12.52 -25.83 -14.36
N ALA A 355 12.19 -24.54 -14.43
CA ALA A 355 10.85 -24.00 -14.23
C ALA A 355 10.59 -22.84 -15.21
N PRO A 356 10.49 -23.11 -16.53
CA PRO A 356 10.42 -22.07 -17.56
C PRO A 356 9.21 -21.12 -17.44
N ASN A 357 8.16 -21.53 -16.71
CA ASN A 357 6.96 -20.76 -16.49
C ASN A 357 6.96 -19.98 -15.17
N LEU A 358 7.90 -20.28 -14.25
CA LEU A 358 8.00 -19.58 -12.96
C LEU A 358 8.27 -18.10 -13.21
N HIS A 359 7.42 -17.26 -12.65
CA HIS A 359 7.51 -15.82 -12.83
C HIS A 359 8.61 -15.21 -11.95
N LEU A 360 9.42 -14.32 -12.51
CA LEU A 360 10.50 -13.63 -11.82
C LEU A 360 10.27 -12.13 -11.72
N ASP A 361 10.38 -11.62 -10.50
CA ASP A 361 10.37 -10.19 -10.21
C ASP A 361 11.81 -9.68 -10.01
N LEU A 362 12.33 -8.95 -11.00
CA LEU A 362 13.66 -8.35 -10.94
C LEU A 362 13.54 -6.92 -10.39
N ARG A 363 13.98 -6.71 -9.14
CA ARG A 363 13.87 -5.38 -8.50
C ARG A 363 14.86 -4.38 -9.10
N ALA A 364 14.32 -3.24 -9.53
CA ALA A 364 15.04 -2.21 -10.29
C ALA A 364 16.07 -1.38 -9.50
N LYS A 365 16.08 -1.44 -8.16
CA LYS A 365 16.98 -0.61 -7.33
C LYS A 365 18.43 -0.82 -7.77
N GLU A 366 19.02 0.16 -8.44
CA GLU A 366 20.38 0.07 -9.01
C GLU A 366 20.62 -1.19 -9.86
N LEU A 367 19.57 -1.71 -10.52
CA LEU A 367 19.66 -2.91 -11.36
C LEU A 367 20.51 -2.62 -12.62
N PRO A 368 21.62 -3.33 -12.85
CA PRO A 368 22.46 -3.07 -14.02
C PRO A 368 21.78 -3.44 -15.33
N GLU A 369 21.89 -2.57 -16.34
CA GLU A 369 21.35 -2.82 -17.69
C GLU A 369 21.84 -4.14 -18.33
N PRO A 370 23.12 -4.56 -18.18
CA PRO A 370 23.56 -5.86 -18.66
C PRO A 370 22.83 -7.06 -18.04
N VAL A 371 22.37 -6.95 -16.78
CA VAL A 371 21.59 -8.02 -16.12
C VAL A 371 20.20 -8.11 -16.73
N ILE A 372 19.55 -6.96 -17.01
CA ILE A 372 18.26 -6.91 -17.72
C ILE A 372 18.41 -7.53 -19.11
N GLN A 373 19.47 -7.17 -19.84
CA GLN A 373 19.72 -7.71 -21.19
C GLN A 373 19.95 -9.22 -21.15
N SER A 374 20.68 -9.74 -20.16
CA SER A 374 20.85 -11.19 -19.96
C SER A 374 19.50 -11.91 -19.75
N ALA A 375 18.61 -11.38 -18.92
CA ALA A 375 17.27 -11.96 -18.72
C ALA A 375 16.45 -12.01 -20.03
N ILE A 376 16.55 -10.96 -20.86
CA ILE A 376 15.90 -10.89 -22.17
C ILE A 376 16.48 -11.94 -23.12
N ASP A 377 17.81 -12.03 -23.22
CA ASP A 377 18.50 -12.91 -24.16
C ASP A 377 18.27 -14.40 -23.83
N ILE A 378 18.21 -14.74 -22.53
CA ILE A 378 17.88 -16.09 -22.05
C ILE A 378 16.38 -16.39 -22.20
N GLY A 379 15.53 -15.36 -22.15
CA GLY A 379 14.08 -15.50 -22.29
C GLY A 379 13.40 -16.15 -21.08
N VAL A 380 13.86 -15.82 -19.86
CA VAL A 380 13.13 -16.18 -18.62
C VAL A 380 11.77 -15.46 -18.56
N ASN A 381 10.80 -16.02 -17.82
CA ASN A 381 9.53 -15.36 -17.58
C ASN A 381 9.73 -14.29 -16.48
N PHE A 382 9.88 -13.02 -16.84
CA PHE A 382 10.20 -11.97 -15.87
C PHE A 382 9.47 -10.65 -16.12
N ARG A 383 9.39 -9.85 -15.06
CA ARG A 383 9.08 -8.41 -15.13
C ARG A 383 10.05 -7.61 -14.25
N ILE A 384 10.11 -6.31 -14.48
CA ILE A 384 10.87 -5.38 -13.64
C ILE A 384 9.94 -4.80 -12.57
N THR A 385 10.36 -4.83 -11.31
CA THR A 385 9.62 -4.18 -10.23
C THR A 385 10.34 -2.92 -9.78
N THR A 386 9.63 -1.80 -9.72
CA THR A 386 10.22 -0.52 -9.29
C THR A 386 9.35 0.17 -8.25
N LYS A 387 10.01 0.97 -7.43
CA LYS A 387 9.40 1.72 -6.33
C LYS A 387 8.65 2.91 -6.87
N HIS A 388 7.37 3.06 -6.53
CA HIS A 388 6.57 4.23 -6.92
C HIS A 388 7.11 5.52 -6.30
N TRP A 389 7.38 5.51 -4.99
CA TRP A 389 7.91 6.66 -4.24
C TRP A 389 9.08 6.28 -3.31
N MET A 390 10.15 5.72 -3.89
CA MET A 390 11.27 5.10 -3.14
C MET A 390 10.77 4.11 -2.07
N GLU A 391 11.03 4.38 -0.79
CA GLU A 391 10.76 3.50 0.34
C GLU A 391 9.68 4.11 1.27
N GLN A 392 8.82 4.95 0.66
CA GLN A 392 7.77 5.74 1.29
C GLN A 392 6.49 5.76 0.43
N MET A 393 5.45 6.43 0.93
CA MET A 393 4.17 6.68 0.26
C MET A 393 3.96 8.20 0.08
N GLY A 394 4.23 8.71 -1.12
CA GLY A 394 3.97 10.11 -1.50
C GLY A 394 2.56 10.33 -2.04
N MET A 395 2.33 11.44 -2.75
CA MET A 395 1.05 11.69 -3.44
C MET A 395 0.79 10.63 -4.53
N PRO A 396 -0.47 10.37 -4.93
CA PRO A 396 -0.84 9.21 -5.76
C PRO A 396 -0.57 9.44 -7.25
N TYR A 397 0.67 9.76 -7.60
CA TYR A 397 1.17 9.92 -8.97
C TYR A 397 2.70 9.66 -8.97
N HIS A 398 3.31 9.40 -10.14
CA HIS A 398 4.77 9.28 -10.20
C HIS A 398 5.42 10.66 -10.06
N PRO A 399 6.39 10.85 -9.14
CA PRO A 399 6.97 12.16 -8.82
C PRO A 399 7.38 12.91 -10.08
N THR A 400 6.95 14.17 -10.20
CA THR A 400 7.18 14.91 -11.43
C THR A 400 8.66 15.21 -11.59
N LYS A 401 9.35 15.63 -10.53
CA LYS A 401 10.82 15.68 -10.51
C LYS A 401 11.38 15.11 -9.22
N THR A 402 12.13 14.01 -9.35
CA THR A 402 12.92 13.41 -8.27
C THR A 402 14.23 14.17 -8.07
N ASN A 403 14.96 13.92 -6.98
CA ASN A 403 16.32 14.42 -6.79
C ASN A 403 17.31 13.45 -7.48
N PRO A 404 17.90 13.81 -8.63
CA PRO A 404 18.74 12.91 -9.41
C PRO A 404 20.12 12.66 -8.78
N GLU A 405 20.64 13.61 -7.98
CA GLU A 405 21.95 13.48 -7.32
C GLU A 405 21.89 12.47 -6.15
N GLU A 406 20.70 12.28 -5.56
CA GLU A 406 20.50 11.45 -4.37
C GLU A 406 19.78 10.12 -4.67
N SER A 407 19.27 9.94 -5.88
CA SER A 407 18.45 8.76 -6.21
C SER A 407 18.70 8.29 -7.65
N PRO A 408 19.57 7.27 -7.86
CA PRO A 408 19.62 6.52 -9.12
C PRO A 408 18.28 5.78 -9.34
N ILE A 409 18.20 4.76 -10.21
CA ILE A 409 17.01 3.92 -10.43
C ILE A 409 16.47 3.38 -9.08
N ARG A 410 15.66 4.16 -8.37
CA ARG A 410 15.28 3.94 -6.97
C ARG A 410 14.01 4.72 -6.62
N HIS A 411 13.83 5.91 -7.20
CA HIS A 411 12.61 6.71 -7.08
C HIS A 411 11.83 6.66 -8.40
N SER A 412 10.70 5.94 -8.45
CA SER A 412 9.86 5.78 -9.63
C SER A 412 10.57 5.03 -10.77
N TYR A 413 10.47 5.49 -12.03
CA TYR A 413 10.80 4.70 -13.21
C TYR A 413 12.14 5.02 -13.87
N ALA A 414 12.81 6.12 -13.49
CA ALA A 414 14.08 6.55 -14.09
C ALA A 414 14.01 6.49 -15.64
N TYR A 415 14.82 5.65 -16.27
CA TYR A 415 14.83 5.45 -17.72
C TYR A 415 14.07 4.22 -18.23
N LEU A 416 13.43 3.42 -17.37
CA LEU A 416 13.03 2.02 -17.64
C LEU A 416 11.89 1.85 -18.65
N LEU A 417 11.10 2.89 -18.91
CA LEU A 417 9.88 2.79 -19.73
C LEU A 417 10.20 2.89 -21.24
N ARG A 418 11.05 1.96 -21.75
CA ARG A 418 11.67 2.03 -23.08
C ARG A 418 11.02 1.12 -24.11
N TYR A 419 10.73 1.66 -25.30
CA TYR A 419 10.22 0.93 -26.45
C TYR A 419 11.33 0.48 -27.43
N PRO A 420 11.11 -0.62 -28.20
CA PRO A 420 9.98 -1.55 -28.09
C PRO A 420 9.95 -2.26 -26.73
N LYS A 421 8.75 -2.50 -26.19
CA LYS A 421 8.56 -3.05 -24.84
C LYS A 421 9.17 -4.46 -24.77
N LYS A 422 10.25 -4.61 -23.99
CA LYS A 422 10.97 -5.90 -23.81
C LYS A 422 10.63 -6.62 -22.51
N TYR A 423 9.98 -5.92 -21.58
CA TYR A 423 9.58 -6.41 -20.28
C TYR A 423 8.39 -5.61 -19.78
N LYS A 424 7.71 -6.17 -18.80
CA LYS A 424 6.60 -5.51 -18.11
C LYS A 424 7.09 -4.82 -16.83
N ILE A 425 6.27 -3.91 -16.31
CA ILE A 425 6.53 -3.16 -15.07
C ILE A 425 5.51 -3.54 -14.02
N HIS A 426 5.97 -3.74 -12.79
CA HIS A 426 5.11 -3.85 -11.61
C HIS A 426 5.50 -2.77 -10.59
N TRP A 427 4.51 -2.04 -10.09
CA TRP A 427 4.74 -0.85 -9.27
C TRP A 427 4.66 -1.16 -7.79
N ARG A 428 5.71 -0.82 -7.04
CA ARG A 428 5.76 -1.09 -5.60
C ARG A 428 5.55 0.19 -4.82
N LEU A 429 4.42 0.31 -4.15
CA LEU A 429 4.22 1.34 -3.14
C LEU A 429 4.86 0.85 -1.84
N TRP A 430 6.06 1.33 -1.55
CA TRP A 430 6.78 0.95 -0.33
C TRP A 430 6.27 1.75 0.88
N ASN A 431 4.98 1.64 1.16
CA ASN A 431 4.32 2.38 2.24
C ASN A 431 4.79 1.95 3.64
N GLY A 432 5.58 0.87 3.78
CA GLY A 432 6.17 0.44 5.05
C GLY A 432 7.08 1.49 5.71
N GLY A 433 7.59 2.48 4.97
CA GLY A 433 8.28 3.63 5.56
C GLY A 433 7.34 4.71 6.12
N THR A 434 6.09 4.74 5.67
CA THR A 434 5.13 5.82 5.95
C THR A 434 3.99 5.37 6.87
N THR A 435 3.20 4.37 6.48
CA THR A 435 2.02 3.89 7.21
C THR A 435 2.38 2.67 8.04
N ARG A 436 2.97 2.86 9.22
CA ARG A 436 3.45 1.75 10.07
C ARG A 436 2.42 1.36 11.11
N VAL A 437 1.96 2.32 11.90
CA VAL A 437 1.16 2.04 13.10
C VAL A 437 -0.15 2.82 13.16
N LEU A 438 -0.29 3.92 12.42
CA LEU A 438 -1.53 4.69 12.41
C LEU A 438 -2.48 4.14 11.36
N LEU A 439 -3.79 4.29 11.60
CA LEU A 439 -4.82 3.95 10.63
C LEU A 439 -4.70 4.82 9.38
N TRP A 440 -4.85 4.19 8.23
CA TRP A 440 -4.86 4.85 6.93
C TRP A 440 -5.83 4.13 6.00
N GLY A 441 -6.59 4.89 5.21
CA GLY A 441 -7.47 4.38 4.17
C GLY A 441 -8.20 5.52 3.47
N SER A 442 -7.96 5.69 2.17
CA SER A 442 -8.64 6.69 1.34
C SER A 442 -8.96 6.09 -0.03
N PRO A 443 -10.26 5.88 -0.35
CA PRO A 443 -10.66 5.38 -1.67
C PRO A 443 -10.15 6.24 -2.82
N GLU A 444 -10.16 7.57 -2.65
CA GLU A 444 -9.72 8.51 -3.68
C GLU A 444 -8.20 8.49 -3.90
N TYR A 445 -7.42 8.33 -2.83
CA TYR A 445 -5.98 8.15 -2.99
C TYR A 445 -5.68 6.87 -3.78
N VAL A 446 -6.32 5.76 -3.40
CA VAL A 446 -6.08 4.47 -4.06
C VAL A 446 -6.54 4.50 -5.51
N ARG A 447 -7.67 5.15 -5.82
CA ARG A 447 -8.16 5.31 -7.20
C ARG A 447 -7.12 5.96 -8.09
N ARG A 448 -6.58 7.10 -7.66
CA ARG A 448 -5.53 7.83 -8.38
C ARG A 448 -4.22 7.06 -8.43
N PHE A 449 -3.88 6.34 -7.36
CA PHE A 449 -2.69 5.49 -7.34
C PHE A 449 -2.82 4.36 -8.36
N ALA A 450 -3.93 3.61 -8.34
CA ALA A 450 -4.24 2.53 -9.29
C ALA A 450 -4.20 3.03 -10.74
N GLU A 451 -4.83 4.17 -11.04
CA GLU A 451 -4.73 4.82 -12.35
C GLU A 451 -3.26 5.07 -12.75
N SER A 452 -2.44 5.55 -11.82
CA SER A 452 -1.01 5.81 -12.08
C SER A 452 -0.18 4.54 -12.36
N THR A 453 -0.69 3.36 -12.01
CA THR A 453 -0.03 2.07 -12.26
C THR A 453 -0.16 1.60 -13.71
N HIS A 454 -1.13 2.15 -14.45
CA HIS A 454 -1.30 1.85 -15.88
C HIS A 454 -0.25 2.51 -16.77
N LEU A 455 0.62 3.37 -16.21
CA LEU A 455 1.76 3.94 -16.94
C LEU A 455 2.61 2.80 -17.53
N TYR A 456 2.84 2.86 -18.85
CA TYR A 456 3.59 1.85 -19.61
C TYR A 456 2.93 0.45 -19.58
N ASP A 457 1.60 0.40 -19.53
CA ASP A 457 0.77 -0.81 -19.32
C ASP A 457 1.37 -1.69 -18.20
N GLY A 458 1.47 -1.11 -17.00
CA GLY A 458 1.96 -1.82 -15.82
C GLY A 458 1.03 -2.99 -15.45
N ASP A 459 1.61 -4.08 -14.97
CA ASP A 459 0.87 -5.33 -14.65
C ASP A 459 0.09 -5.27 -13.33
N GLY A 460 0.37 -4.29 -12.49
CA GLY A 460 -0.20 -4.22 -11.17
C GLY A 460 0.63 -3.44 -10.18
N TYR A 461 0.27 -3.61 -8.91
CA TYR A 461 1.04 -3.06 -7.80
C TYR A 461 1.23 -4.01 -6.63
N GLU A 462 2.26 -3.70 -5.86
CA GLU A 462 2.56 -4.27 -4.54
C GLU A 462 2.50 -3.16 -3.49
N VAL A 463 1.78 -3.39 -2.40
CA VAL A 463 1.82 -2.55 -1.18
C VAL A 463 2.43 -3.34 -0.02
N ASN A 464 3.07 -2.66 0.93
CA ASN A 464 3.51 -3.30 2.18
C ASN A 464 2.35 -3.38 3.18
N GLU A 465 2.31 -4.46 3.95
CA GLU A 465 1.39 -4.52 5.09
C GLU A 465 1.66 -3.39 6.10
N PRO A 466 0.62 -2.85 6.76
CA PRO A 466 0.81 -2.13 8.01
C PRO A 466 1.62 -2.99 8.99
N LEU A 467 2.41 -2.37 9.86
CA LEU A 467 3.39 -3.04 10.74
C LEU A 467 4.61 -3.67 10.04
N ALA A 468 4.83 -3.41 8.74
CA ALA A 468 5.91 -3.96 7.92
C ALA A 468 7.29 -4.12 8.59
N THR A 469 7.69 -3.19 9.46
CA THR A 469 9.01 -3.18 10.11
C THR A 469 8.99 -3.52 11.59
N LYS A 470 7.88 -4.09 12.09
CA LYS A 470 7.74 -4.40 13.51
C LYS A 470 8.82 -5.39 13.95
N MET A 471 9.48 -5.08 15.06
CA MET A 471 10.65 -5.79 15.61
C MET A 471 11.92 -5.76 14.72
N GLU A 472 11.96 -4.94 13.67
CA GLU A 472 13.21 -4.71 12.92
C GLU A 472 14.29 -4.13 13.86
N ALA A 473 15.54 -4.45 13.59
CA ALA A 473 16.71 -4.12 14.41
C ALA A 473 16.74 -4.67 15.85
N GLN A 474 15.79 -5.53 16.26
CA GLN A 474 15.75 -6.13 17.60
C GLN A 474 16.36 -7.55 17.61
N PRO A 475 16.94 -8.01 18.73
CA PRO A 475 17.39 -9.39 18.89
C PRO A 475 16.32 -10.42 18.49
N HIS A 476 16.75 -11.49 17.81
CA HIS A 476 15.85 -12.46 17.20
C HIS A 476 15.08 -13.34 18.20
N ASP A 477 15.55 -13.40 19.45
CA ASP A 477 14.92 -14.09 20.58
C ASP A 477 14.07 -13.15 21.45
N GLU A 478 14.04 -11.86 21.14
CA GLU A 478 13.26 -10.90 21.91
C GLU A 478 11.77 -11.11 21.69
N LYS A 479 11.00 -11.11 22.79
CA LYS A 479 9.54 -11.19 22.73
C LYS A 479 8.97 -9.97 21.97
N PRO A 480 8.12 -10.18 20.95
CA PRO A 480 7.43 -9.08 20.28
C PRO A 480 6.62 -8.23 21.26
N PHE A 481 6.65 -6.91 21.10
CA PHE A 481 5.80 -6.00 21.86
C PHE A 481 4.36 -6.01 21.33
N ASP A 482 3.39 -5.67 22.18
CA ASP A 482 2.01 -5.42 21.77
C ASP A 482 1.84 -3.94 21.39
N LEU A 483 1.19 -3.63 20.25
CA LEU A 483 1.07 -2.25 19.78
C LEU A 483 0.28 -1.35 20.75
N LEU A 484 -0.89 -1.82 21.18
CA LEU A 484 -1.78 -1.11 22.11
C LEU A 484 -1.60 -1.65 23.52
N LYS A 485 -1.76 -0.80 24.54
CA LYS A 485 -1.81 -1.24 25.93
C LYS A 485 -3.01 -2.18 26.15
N PRO A 486 -2.93 -3.15 27.09
CA PRO A 486 -3.95 -4.21 27.23
C PRO A 486 -5.40 -3.74 27.32
N ASP A 487 -5.65 -2.61 28.00
CA ASP A 487 -6.99 -2.05 28.17
C ASP A 487 -7.59 -1.52 26.85
N HIS A 488 -6.75 -1.25 25.85
CA HIS A 488 -7.15 -0.73 24.53
C HIS A 488 -7.17 -1.78 23.42
N VAL A 489 -6.73 -3.02 23.66
CA VAL A 489 -6.80 -4.10 22.65
C VAL A 489 -8.26 -4.52 22.41
N TYR A 490 -8.65 -4.61 21.14
CA TYR A 490 -9.99 -4.97 20.65
C TYR A 490 -9.98 -5.97 19.49
N TYR A 491 -8.79 -6.40 19.06
CA TYR A 491 -8.57 -7.36 17.98
C TYR A 491 -7.97 -8.65 18.54
N LYS A 492 -8.05 -9.73 17.77
CA LYS A 492 -7.32 -10.98 18.05
C LYS A 492 -5.91 -10.88 17.47
N TYR A 493 -5.80 -10.39 16.24
CA TYR A 493 -4.53 -10.21 15.54
C TYR A 493 -4.38 -8.76 15.09
N GLU A 494 -3.18 -8.19 15.24
CA GLU A 494 -2.98 -6.75 15.04
C GLU A 494 -3.30 -6.26 13.61
N PHE A 495 -3.23 -7.13 12.59
CA PHE A 495 -3.57 -6.73 11.22
C PHE A 495 -5.06 -6.38 11.08
N GLU A 496 -5.95 -6.96 11.89
CA GLU A 496 -7.41 -6.76 11.82
C GLU A 496 -7.80 -5.31 12.07
N ARG A 497 -6.96 -4.58 12.82
CA ARG A 497 -7.08 -3.13 13.04
C ARG A 497 -7.10 -2.35 11.72
N TYR A 498 -6.36 -2.80 10.72
CA TYR A 498 -6.17 -2.09 9.46
C TYR A 498 -7.13 -2.57 8.36
N TRP A 499 -8.30 -3.13 8.73
CA TRP A 499 -9.28 -3.67 7.77
C TRP A 499 -9.58 -2.70 6.61
N HIS A 500 -9.69 -1.39 6.87
CA HIS A 500 -10.03 -0.43 5.83
C HIS A 500 -8.87 -0.20 4.86
N PHE A 501 -7.60 -0.33 5.28
CA PHE A 501 -6.44 -0.31 4.39
C PHE A 501 -6.54 -1.43 3.35
N PHE A 502 -6.77 -2.67 3.80
CA PHE A 502 -6.94 -3.81 2.90
C PHE A 502 -8.16 -3.62 2.00
N GLN A 503 -9.27 -3.13 2.56
CA GLN A 503 -10.49 -2.90 1.81
C GLN A 503 -10.30 -1.90 0.66
N VAL A 504 -9.73 -0.72 0.92
CA VAL A 504 -9.57 0.29 -0.14
C VAL A 504 -8.57 -0.15 -1.20
N PHE A 505 -7.39 -0.68 -0.81
CA PHE A 505 -6.40 -1.12 -1.78
C PHE A 505 -6.94 -2.27 -2.64
N GLY A 506 -7.55 -3.29 -2.05
CA GLY A 506 -8.04 -4.42 -2.82
C GLY A 506 -9.28 -4.10 -3.67
N ARG A 507 -10.29 -3.42 -3.10
CA ARG A 507 -11.57 -3.16 -3.80
C ARG A 507 -11.44 -2.10 -4.89
N ILE A 508 -10.79 -0.97 -4.60
CA ILE A 508 -10.62 0.10 -5.60
C ILE A 508 -9.63 -0.32 -6.69
N GLY A 509 -8.59 -1.09 -6.34
CA GLY A 509 -7.68 -1.65 -7.34
C GLY A 509 -8.37 -2.68 -8.25
N TYR A 510 -9.37 -3.41 -7.74
CA TYR A 510 -10.16 -4.32 -8.58
C TYR A 510 -11.15 -3.54 -9.46
N ASN A 511 -11.94 -2.62 -8.89
CA ASN A 511 -12.87 -1.81 -9.67
C ASN A 511 -12.82 -0.38 -9.13
N PRO A 512 -12.31 0.60 -9.90
CA PRO A 512 -12.26 1.98 -9.44
C PRO A 512 -13.67 2.46 -9.09
N ASP A 513 -14.71 2.07 -9.82
CA ASP A 513 -16.10 2.48 -9.59
C ASP A 513 -16.81 1.73 -8.46
N THR A 514 -16.07 1.05 -7.58
CA THR A 514 -16.63 0.39 -6.40
C THR A 514 -17.51 1.35 -5.59
N SER A 515 -18.75 0.94 -5.35
CA SER A 515 -19.72 1.67 -4.53
C SER A 515 -19.25 1.85 -3.09
N THR A 516 -19.53 3.03 -2.52
CA THR A 516 -19.19 3.34 -1.12
C THR A 516 -19.90 2.45 -0.12
N GLU A 517 -21.05 1.89 -0.50
CA GLU A 517 -21.87 1.01 0.35
C GLU A 517 -21.04 -0.09 1.04
N ILE A 518 -20.01 -0.61 0.36
CA ILE A 518 -19.14 -1.68 0.86
C ILE A 518 -18.42 -1.29 2.15
N TRP A 519 -17.98 -0.04 2.27
CA TRP A 519 -17.35 0.45 3.50
C TRP A 519 -18.32 1.23 4.37
N ASP A 520 -19.31 1.94 3.82
CA ASP A 520 -20.36 2.63 4.58
C ASP A 520 -20.98 1.67 5.61
N LYS A 521 -21.36 0.46 5.17
CA LYS A 521 -21.97 -0.57 6.04
C LYS A 521 -21.02 -1.10 7.10
N GLU A 522 -19.74 -1.22 6.79
CA GLU A 522 -18.72 -1.69 7.73
C GLU A 522 -18.49 -0.62 8.83
N PHE A 523 -18.38 0.66 8.45
CA PHE A 523 -18.30 1.77 9.41
C PHE A 523 -19.57 1.91 10.25
N GLU A 524 -20.76 1.76 9.66
CA GLU A 524 -22.03 1.73 10.40
C GLU A 524 -22.08 0.57 11.40
N THR A 525 -21.54 -0.59 11.04
CA THR A 525 -21.52 -1.78 11.90
C THR A 525 -20.58 -1.59 13.10
N ARG A 526 -19.39 -1.01 12.87
CA ARG A 526 -18.35 -0.83 13.90
C ARG A 526 -18.61 0.35 14.83
N PHE A 527 -19.18 1.44 14.31
CA PHE A 527 -19.32 2.71 15.04
C PHE A 527 -20.77 3.21 15.14
N GLY A 528 -21.72 2.50 14.55
CA GLY A 528 -23.15 2.87 14.53
C GLY A 528 -23.50 3.85 13.41
N LYS A 529 -24.79 3.91 13.05
CA LYS A 529 -25.34 4.69 11.93
C LYS A 529 -25.11 6.21 11.98
N LYS A 530 -24.74 6.75 13.14
CA LYS A 530 -24.49 8.20 13.30
C LYS A 530 -23.01 8.54 13.27
N ALA A 531 -22.18 7.82 14.04
CA ALA A 531 -20.76 8.11 14.12
C ALA A 531 -19.96 7.46 12.97
N GLY A 532 -20.41 6.33 12.42
CA GLY A 532 -19.77 5.61 11.32
C GLY A 532 -19.40 6.50 10.13
N PRO A 533 -20.38 7.17 9.48
CA PRO A 533 -20.08 8.04 8.34
C PRO A 533 -19.16 9.23 8.66
N ILE A 534 -19.16 9.70 9.92
CA ILE A 534 -18.28 10.79 10.35
C ILE A 534 -16.84 10.29 10.51
N ILE A 535 -16.66 9.11 11.13
CA ILE A 535 -15.35 8.46 11.28
C ILE A 535 -14.77 8.09 9.92
N GLU A 536 -15.59 7.56 9.01
CA GLU A 536 -15.21 7.31 7.62
C GLU A 536 -14.66 8.58 6.96
N SER A 537 -15.43 9.68 6.98
CA SER A 537 -15.00 10.95 6.40
C SER A 537 -13.73 11.50 7.04
N ALA A 538 -13.59 11.35 8.37
CA ALA A 538 -12.41 11.77 9.10
C ALA A 538 -11.16 10.98 8.67
N LEU A 539 -11.28 9.65 8.56
CA LEU A 539 -10.18 8.77 8.14
C LEU A 539 -9.77 9.03 6.70
N HIS A 540 -10.72 9.15 5.77
CA HIS A 540 -10.44 9.43 4.37
C HIS A 540 -9.70 10.76 4.20
N LYS A 541 -10.11 11.81 4.93
CA LYS A 541 -9.44 13.12 4.94
C LYS A 541 -8.06 13.06 5.57
N ALA A 542 -7.94 12.47 6.76
CA ALA A 542 -6.66 12.36 7.47
C ALA A 542 -5.60 11.56 6.69
N SER A 543 -6.04 10.61 5.86
CA SER A 543 -5.17 9.78 5.03
C SER A 543 -4.36 10.56 3.98
N TRP A 544 -4.71 11.80 3.68
CA TRP A 544 -3.90 12.67 2.78
C TRP A 544 -2.71 13.35 3.47
N ILE A 545 -2.68 13.37 4.82
CA ILE A 545 -1.67 14.09 5.60
C ILE A 545 -0.28 13.46 5.40
N LEU A 546 -0.16 12.14 5.56
CA LEU A 546 1.14 11.44 5.43
C LEU A 546 1.72 11.54 4.00
N PRO A 547 0.97 11.23 2.92
CA PRO A 547 1.42 11.51 1.54
C PRO A 547 1.92 12.92 1.29
N ARG A 548 1.21 13.93 1.81
CA ARG A 548 1.59 15.34 1.65
C ARG A 548 2.88 15.66 2.41
N ILE A 549 3.07 15.11 3.62
CA ILE A 549 4.32 15.23 4.38
C ILE A 549 5.48 14.66 3.56
N ILE A 550 5.36 13.41 3.09
CA ILE A 550 6.39 12.71 2.29
C ILE A 550 6.77 13.53 1.05
N THR A 551 5.78 14.08 0.36
CA THR A 551 5.98 14.77 -0.92
C THR A 551 6.62 16.15 -0.74
N SER A 552 6.15 16.92 0.25
CA SER A 552 6.44 18.37 0.32
C SER A 552 7.50 18.79 1.32
N VAL A 553 7.76 18.02 2.39
CA VAL A 553 8.66 18.46 3.49
C VAL A 553 9.61 17.37 4.00
N TYR A 554 9.38 16.11 3.63
CA TYR A 554 10.15 14.99 4.16
C TYR A 554 11.57 14.95 3.57
N PRO A 555 12.61 14.75 4.41
CA PRO A 555 13.98 14.76 3.92
C PRO A 555 14.33 13.46 3.20
N TYR A 556 15.05 13.55 2.07
CA TYR A 556 15.51 12.39 1.30
C TYR A 556 16.32 11.38 2.15
N ARG A 557 17.08 11.83 3.15
CA ARG A 557 17.81 10.92 4.08
C ARG A 557 16.89 9.98 4.88
N GLY A 558 15.62 10.35 5.05
CA GLY A 558 14.61 9.53 5.73
C GLY A 558 13.90 8.57 4.79
N PHE A 559 14.19 8.58 3.49
CA PHE A 559 13.45 7.73 2.57
C PHE A 559 13.63 6.24 2.82
N PRO A 560 14.81 5.72 3.22
CA PRO A 560 14.93 4.30 3.53
C PRO A 560 13.92 3.83 4.59
N THR A 561 13.26 2.70 4.35
CA THR A 561 12.25 2.13 5.26
C THR A 561 12.86 1.76 6.61
N THR A 562 14.16 1.54 6.71
CA THR A 562 14.87 1.28 7.98
C THR A 562 15.41 2.56 8.64
N ARG A 563 15.02 3.75 8.15
CA ARG A 563 15.50 5.04 8.70
C ARG A 563 14.44 6.12 8.89
N GLY A 564 13.39 6.16 8.07
CA GLY A 564 12.35 7.19 8.19
C GLY A 564 11.01 6.67 8.62
N TRP A 565 10.37 7.40 9.54
CA TRP A 565 9.02 7.12 10.03
C TRP A 565 8.21 8.41 10.18
N ALA A 566 7.41 8.73 9.15
CA ALA A 566 6.66 9.99 9.07
C ALA A 566 5.58 10.16 10.14
N GLU A 567 5.08 9.08 10.73
CA GLU A 567 4.09 9.13 11.80
C GLU A 567 4.70 9.57 13.15
N LYS A 568 6.01 9.37 13.36
CA LYS A 568 6.66 9.58 14.67
C LYS A 568 7.82 10.57 14.65
N GLN A 569 8.63 10.64 13.61
CA GLN A 569 9.88 11.42 13.66
C GLN A 569 9.63 12.91 13.52
N ARG A 570 10.32 13.71 14.34
CA ARG A 570 10.31 15.19 14.24
C ARG A 570 11.09 15.74 13.04
N LEU A 571 11.77 14.91 12.25
CA LEU A 571 12.57 15.32 11.08
C LEU A 571 13.76 16.25 11.39
N GLY A 572 14.42 16.04 12.53
CA GLY A 572 15.63 16.78 12.92
C GLY A 572 15.37 18.13 13.59
N ASP A 573 16.45 18.80 13.99
CA ASP A 573 16.39 20.16 14.59
C ASP A 573 16.08 21.20 13.51
N LEU A 574 15.56 22.37 13.90
CA LEU A 574 15.11 23.38 12.93
C LEU A 574 16.15 23.76 11.85
N PRO A 575 17.45 23.95 12.16
CA PRO A 575 18.45 24.26 11.14
C PRO A 575 18.65 23.16 10.09
N GLU A 576 18.40 21.91 10.47
CA GLU A 576 18.47 20.76 9.56
C GLU A 576 17.18 20.66 8.74
N TYR A 577 16.03 20.70 9.41
CA TYR A 577 14.71 20.69 8.79
C TYR A 577 14.56 21.80 7.73
N ALA A 578 15.08 23.00 8.02
CA ALA A 578 15.01 24.15 7.13
C ALA A 578 15.79 23.98 5.81
N LYS A 579 16.65 22.97 5.70
CA LYS A 579 17.43 22.64 4.48
C LYS A 579 16.76 21.56 3.63
N ASN A 580 15.63 21.01 4.06
CA ASN A 580 14.95 19.96 3.32
C ASN A 580 14.46 20.47 1.97
N ALA A 581 14.77 19.73 0.91
CA ALA A 581 14.32 20.04 -0.45
C ALA A 581 12.89 19.54 -0.77
N GLY A 582 12.32 18.67 0.06
CA GLY A 582 11.12 17.89 -0.29
C GLY A 582 11.45 16.74 -1.24
N SER A 583 10.45 16.09 -1.82
CA SER A 583 10.67 14.93 -2.71
C SER A 583 10.06 15.00 -4.11
N ASP A 584 9.14 15.93 -4.34
CA ASP A 584 8.73 16.35 -5.68
C ASP A 584 9.11 17.82 -5.93
N LEU A 585 10.23 18.02 -6.61
CA LEU A 585 10.88 19.33 -6.75
C LEU A 585 10.23 20.25 -7.78
N MET A 586 9.27 19.72 -8.55
CA MET A 586 8.59 20.46 -9.62
C MET A 586 7.20 20.93 -9.20
N GLN A 587 6.51 20.21 -8.30
CA GLN A 587 5.23 20.67 -7.74
C GLN A 587 5.38 21.59 -6.52
N PHE A 588 6.40 21.35 -5.68
CA PHE A 588 6.59 22.05 -4.42
C PHE A 588 7.87 22.89 -4.42
N ALA A 589 7.76 24.12 -3.92
CA ALA A 589 8.93 24.92 -3.57
C ALA A 589 9.44 24.51 -2.18
N ASN A 590 10.76 24.49 -2.00
CA ASN A 590 11.37 24.27 -0.69
C ASN A 590 11.42 25.56 0.15
N PHE A 591 11.82 25.44 1.42
CA PHE A 591 11.85 26.57 2.36
C PHE A 591 12.80 27.68 1.94
N ASP A 592 13.92 27.33 1.29
CA ASP A 592 14.90 28.29 0.84
C ASP A 592 14.47 29.03 -0.44
N GLU A 593 13.73 28.35 -1.32
CA GLU A 593 13.10 28.96 -2.50
C GLU A 593 12.15 30.08 -2.08
N GLU A 594 11.26 29.86 -1.10
CA GLU A 594 10.36 30.92 -0.62
C GLU A 594 11.11 32.05 0.09
N ALA A 595 12.09 31.73 0.94
CA ALA A 595 12.90 32.75 1.59
C ALA A 595 13.67 33.61 0.56
N LYS A 596 14.14 32.99 -0.53
CA LYS A 596 14.76 33.70 -1.66
C LYS A 596 13.78 34.65 -2.33
N LEU A 597 12.58 34.17 -2.69
CA LEU A 597 11.55 34.98 -3.33
C LEU A 597 11.15 36.19 -2.50
N LEU A 598 11.06 36.04 -1.17
CA LEU A 598 10.75 37.15 -0.27
C LEU A 598 11.85 38.23 -0.25
N VAL A 599 13.13 37.83 -0.33
CA VAL A 599 14.28 38.74 -0.24
C VAL A 599 14.64 39.38 -1.58
N GLU A 600 14.68 38.56 -2.63
CA GLU A 600 15.20 38.93 -3.95
C GLU A 600 14.07 39.30 -4.94
N GLY A 601 12.82 38.98 -4.60
CA GLY A 601 11.70 39.04 -5.53
C GLY A 601 11.66 37.84 -6.48
N GLY A 602 10.76 37.90 -7.46
CA GLY A 602 10.52 36.83 -8.43
C GLY A 602 9.19 36.12 -8.17
N GLU A 603 8.99 35.03 -8.90
CA GLU A 603 7.72 34.32 -8.96
C GLU A 603 7.95 32.81 -9.16
N THR A 604 6.94 32.02 -8.80
CA THR A 604 6.94 30.58 -9.05
C THR A 604 5.51 30.07 -9.14
N PRO A 605 5.22 29.13 -10.07
CA PRO A 605 3.92 28.46 -10.12
C PRO A 605 3.80 27.31 -9.11
N LYS A 606 4.91 26.91 -8.48
CA LYS A 606 4.94 25.83 -7.49
C LYS A 606 4.13 26.18 -6.24
N ILE A 607 3.65 25.16 -5.54
CA ILE A 607 3.06 25.33 -4.21
C ILE A 607 4.15 25.83 -3.26
N LEU A 608 3.97 27.05 -2.75
CA LEU A 608 4.88 27.65 -1.77
C LEU A 608 4.70 27.01 -0.39
N PRO A 609 5.76 26.93 0.42
CA PRO A 609 5.66 26.50 1.82
C PRO A 609 4.59 27.27 2.61
N SER A 610 4.37 28.56 2.38
CA SER A 610 3.26 29.31 3.00
C SER A 610 1.86 28.80 2.65
N SER A 611 1.64 28.40 1.40
CA SER A 611 0.36 27.81 0.95
C SER A 611 0.20 26.39 1.51
N ASN A 612 1.30 25.62 1.52
CA ASN A 612 1.32 24.28 2.09
C ASN A 612 1.11 24.29 3.62
N SER A 613 1.66 25.28 4.33
CA SER A 613 1.42 25.54 5.75
C SER A 613 -0.06 25.78 6.04
N LEU A 614 -0.74 26.58 5.20
CA LEU A 614 -2.17 26.83 5.32
C LEU A 614 -3.00 25.58 5.03
N TRP A 615 -2.63 24.78 4.03
CA TRP A 615 -3.29 23.49 3.76
C TRP A 615 -3.25 22.57 4.99
N PHE A 616 -2.08 22.43 5.61
CA PHE A 616 -1.90 21.62 6.83
C PHE A 616 -2.73 22.14 8.01
N GLU A 617 -2.86 23.47 8.18
CA GLU A 617 -3.72 24.06 9.20
C GLU A 617 -5.21 23.78 8.93
N GLN A 618 -5.66 23.89 7.69
CA GLN A 618 -7.05 23.64 7.29
C GLN A 618 -7.43 22.18 7.49
N ILE A 619 -6.62 21.23 6.99
CA ILE A 619 -6.93 19.80 7.11
C ILE A 619 -6.91 19.35 8.58
N SER A 620 -5.99 19.87 9.40
CA SER A 620 -5.97 19.62 10.85
C SER A 620 -7.29 20.03 11.49
N LYS A 621 -7.75 21.25 11.22
CA LYS A 621 -9.02 21.79 11.75
C LYS A 621 -10.24 21.00 11.27
N GLU A 622 -10.26 20.60 10.00
CA GLU A 622 -11.37 19.80 9.45
C GLU A 622 -11.46 18.43 10.12
N VAL A 623 -10.33 17.75 10.30
CA VAL A 623 -10.27 16.44 10.96
C VAL A 623 -10.66 16.58 12.44
N ASP A 624 -10.15 17.59 13.16
CA ASP A 624 -10.53 17.86 14.55
C ASP A 624 -12.03 18.14 14.73
N GLN A 625 -12.64 18.83 13.77
CA GLN A 625 -14.08 19.06 13.77
C GLN A 625 -14.85 17.74 13.59
N LEU A 626 -14.44 16.89 12.65
CA LEU A 626 -15.06 15.57 12.45
C LEU A 626 -14.87 14.66 13.66
N ILE A 627 -13.69 14.66 14.29
CA ILE A 627 -13.45 13.95 15.56
C ILE A 627 -14.45 14.42 16.62
N SER A 628 -14.57 15.73 16.81
CA SER A 628 -15.49 16.32 17.80
C SER A 628 -16.95 15.94 17.54
N ASP A 629 -17.36 15.86 16.27
CA ASP A 629 -18.72 15.49 15.89
C ASP A 629 -18.96 13.98 16.02
N ALA A 630 -17.95 13.15 15.74
CA ALA A 630 -18.01 11.72 15.98
C ALA A 630 -18.11 11.39 17.48
N GLU A 631 -17.34 12.08 18.34
CA GLU A 631 -17.41 11.94 19.81
C GLU A 631 -18.79 12.34 20.35
N LYS A 632 -19.41 13.39 19.79
CA LYS A 632 -20.81 13.72 20.13
C LYS A 632 -21.80 12.66 19.64
N ALA A 633 -21.57 12.11 18.44
CA ALA A 633 -22.46 11.14 17.82
C ALA A 633 -22.42 9.77 18.51
N ILE A 634 -21.25 9.32 18.99
CA ILE A 634 -21.08 8.05 19.71
C ILE A 634 -21.67 8.11 21.13
N GLY A 635 -21.63 9.29 21.77
CA GLY A 635 -22.14 9.49 23.13
C GLY A 635 -21.20 8.95 24.21
N THR A 636 -21.77 8.47 25.33
CA THR A 636 -21.02 8.21 26.57
C THR A 636 -20.34 6.84 26.65
N ASN A 637 -20.63 5.91 25.73
CA ASN A 637 -20.17 4.52 25.79
C ASN A 637 -19.43 4.11 24.50
N PRO A 638 -18.33 4.77 24.13
CA PRO A 638 -17.55 4.35 22.96
C PRO A 638 -16.95 2.95 23.19
N ASN A 639 -16.94 2.12 22.16
CA ASN A 639 -16.19 0.86 22.18
C ASN A 639 -14.68 1.15 22.04
N LYS A 640 -13.86 0.13 22.32
CA LYS A 640 -12.39 0.27 22.27
C LYS A 640 -11.86 0.63 20.88
N GLU A 641 -12.48 0.10 19.82
CA GLU A 641 -12.11 0.41 18.44
C GLU A 641 -12.32 1.90 18.13
N PHE A 642 -13.44 2.49 18.56
CA PHE A 642 -13.72 3.91 18.41
C PHE A 642 -12.66 4.76 19.14
N VAL A 643 -12.33 4.40 20.38
CA VAL A 643 -11.31 5.11 21.16
C VAL A 643 -9.96 5.07 20.44
N SER A 644 -9.52 3.89 19.98
CA SER A 644 -8.26 3.75 19.24
C SER A 644 -8.29 4.53 17.92
N THR A 645 -9.41 4.48 17.19
CA THR A 645 -9.56 5.20 15.90
C THR A 645 -9.47 6.72 16.09
N VAL A 646 -10.17 7.25 17.10
CA VAL A 646 -10.10 8.69 17.43
C VAL A 646 -8.71 9.10 17.89
N THR A 647 -7.99 8.24 18.64
CA THR A 647 -6.59 8.50 19.01
C THR A 647 -5.72 8.70 17.77
N ASP A 648 -5.81 7.82 16.76
CA ASP A 648 -5.02 7.94 15.53
C ASP A 648 -5.36 9.19 14.74
N LEU A 649 -6.66 9.49 14.61
CA LEU A 649 -7.11 10.70 13.93
C LEU A 649 -6.59 11.97 14.63
N LYS A 650 -6.57 11.98 15.97
CA LYS A 650 -5.98 13.08 16.74
C LYS A 650 -4.47 13.18 16.51
N ILE A 651 -3.74 12.07 16.45
CA ILE A 651 -2.31 12.06 16.14
C ILE A 651 -2.07 12.64 14.73
N LEU A 652 -2.81 12.17 13.72
CA LEU A 652 -2.70 12.65 12.34
C LEU A 652 -3.06 14.14 12.20
N ALA A 653 -4.15 14.59 12.80
CA ALA A 653 -4.56 16.00 12.81
C ALA A 653 -3.50 16.90 13.46
N ASN A 654 -2.89 16.45 14.57
CA ASN A 654 -1.83 17.20 15.25
C ASN A 654 -0.48 17.12 14.54
N LEU A 655 -0.19 16.07 13.76
CA LEU A 655 0.97 16.03 12.84
C LEU A 655 0.82 17.09 11.74
N ALA A 656 -0.39 17.23 11.16
CA ALA A 656 -0.67 18.33 10.24
C ALA A 656 -0.51 19.69 10.92
N LEU A 657 -1.07 19.87 12.12
CA LEU A 657 -0.89 21.11 12.89
C LEU A 657 0.59 21.42 13.14
N TYR A 658 1.38 20.42 13.54
CA TYR A 658 2.82 20.54 13.74
C TYR A 658 3.53 21.09 12.50
N HIS A 659 3.30 20.49 11.33
CA HIS A 659 3.90 20.96 10.08
C HIS A 659 3.40 22.36 9.68
N SER A 660 2.12 22.68 9.91
CA SER A 660 1.59 24.03 9.68
C SER A 660 2.32 25.10 10.47
N ARG A 661 2.85 24.77 11.67
CA ARG A 661 3.60 25.71 12.53
C ARG A 661 5.10 25.69 12.24
N ARG A 662 5.64 24.52 11.87
CA ARG A 662 7.08 24.35 11.66
C ARG A 662 7.58 24.85 10.30
N ILE A 663 6.74 24.81 9.27
CA ILE A 663 7.07 25.39 7.96
C ILE A 663 7.39 26.90 8.08
N PRO A 664 6.56 27.75 8.72
CA PRO A 664 6.91 29.14 9.00
C PRO A 664 8.23 29.31 9.78
N ALA A 665 8.53 28.41 10.72
CA ALA A 665 9.79 28.42 11.45
C ALA A 665 10.99 28.21 10.51
N ALA A 666 10.88 27.24 9.59
CA ALA A 666 11.91 26.93 8.60
C ALA A 666 12.15 28.08 7.63
N VAL A 667 11.10 28.66 7.05
CA VAL A 667 11.23 29.82 6.15
C VAL A 667 11.85 31.02 6.88
N SER A 668 11.40 31.30 8.12
CA SER A 668 11.98 32.37 8.94
C SER A 668 13.46 32.12 9.28
N TYR A 669 13.85 30.86 9.51
CA TYR A 669 15.25 30.49 9.71
C TYR A 669 16.09 30.71 8.44
N ARG A 670 15.57 30.35 7.25
CA ARG A 670 16.23 30.62 5.97
C ARG A 670 16.34 32.12 5.67
N LEU A 671 15.33 32.92 6.02
CA LEU A 671 15.41 34.38 5.96
C LEU A 671 16.52 34.95 6.85
N PHE A 672 16.67 34.42 8.07
CA PHE A 672 17.79 34.76 8.94
C PHE A 672 19.13 34.38 8.30
N GLU A 673 19.28 33.16 7.77
CA GLU A 673 20.53 32.73 7.13
C GLU A 673 20.92 33.62 5.94
N ARG A 674 19.95 34.07 5.15
CA ARG A 674 20.16 34.94 3.97
C ARG A 674 20.45 36.40 4.33
N THR A 675 19.74 36.96 5.30
CA THR A 675 19.79 38.41 5.59
C THR A 675 20.64 38.77 6.81
N LYS A 676 21.01 37.78 7.61
CA LYS A 676 21.65 37.92 8.95
C LYS A 676 20.83 38.75 9.94
N ASN A 677 19.56 39.02 9.64
CA ASN A 677 18.69 39.80 10.52
C ASN A 677 18.11 38.92 11.62
N VAL A 678 18.51 39.26 12.83
CA VAL A 678 18.20 38.54 14.05
C VAL A 678 16.70 38.49 14.37
N ALA A 679 15.89 39.45 13.90
CA ALA A 679 14.45 39.41 14.07
C ALA A 679 13.80 38.21 13.34
N ALA A 680 14.36 37.77 12.20
CA ALA A 680 13.88 36.58 11.51
C ALA A 680 14.19 35.29 12.30
N LEU A 681 15.30 35.26 13.05
CA LEU A 681 15.60 34.15 13.97
C LEU A 681 14.64 34.14 15.16
N GLU A 682 14.26 35.30 15.68
CA GLU A 682 13.24 35.40 16.74
C GLU A 682 11.87 34.92 16.26
N ASP A 683 11.47 35.29 15.04
CA ASP A 683 10.25 34.78 14.40
C ASP A 683 10.34 33.24 14.25
N ALA A 684 11.49 32.71 13.81
CA ALA A 684 11.71 31.27 13.69
C ALA A 684 11.55 30.53 15.03
N ILE A 685 12.13 31.06 16.11
CA ILE A 685 12.00 30.54 17.48
C ILE A 685 10.53 30.55 17.92
N ALA A 686 9.81 31.64 17.69
CA ALA A 686 8.41 31.76 18.08
C ALA A 686 7.51 30.76 17.36
N TYR A 687 7.78 30.45 16.08
CA TYR A 687 7.07 29.41 15.34
C TYR A 687 7.47 27.99 15.79
N GLU A 688 8.75 27.74 16.09
CA GLU A 688 9.19 26.43 16.62
C GLU A 688 8.52 26.13 17.97
N GLN A 689 8.36 27.13 18.85
CA GLN A 689 7.59 26.99 20.10
C GLN A 689 6.13 26.56 19.84
N LYS A 690 5.49 27.09 18.79
CA LYS A 690 4.12 26.69 18.40
C LYS A 690 4.09 25.27 17.85
N ALA A 691 5.09 24.87 17.05
CA ALA A 691 5.22 23.51 16.56
C ALA A 691 5.37 22.51 17.72
N ILE A 692 6.22 22.81 18.70
CA ILE A 692 6.39 22.00 19.91
C ILE A 692 5.09 21.87 20.70
N LYS A 693 4.29 22.96 20.79
CA LYS A 693 2.97 22.89 21.42
C LYS A 693 2.03 21.93 20.70
N ALA A 694 2.02 21.92 19.36
CA ALA A 694 1.24 20.96 18.58
C ALA A 694 1.75 19.52 18.78
N TRP A 695 3.06 19.33 18.87
CA TRP A 695 3.64 18.01 19.16
C TRP A 695 3.25 17.48 20.54
N ARG A 696 3.13 18.34 21.56
CA ARG A 696 2.60 17.93 22.86
C ARG A 696 1.18 17.36 22.77
N GLN A 697 0.34 17.87 21.86
CA GLN A 697 -1.00 17.33 21.64
C GLN A 697 -0.97 15.92 21.02
N ILE A 698 0.05 15.60 20.21
CA ILE A 698 0.28 14.23 19.73
C ILE A 698 0.59 13.30 20.91
N VAL A 699 1.50 13.74 21.79
CA VAL A 699 1.85 12.99 23.01
C VAL A 699 0.63 12.75 23.88
N ASP A 700 -0.18 13.78 24.13
CA ASP A 700 -1.39 13.70 24.96
C ASP A 700 -2.42 12.73 24.35
N ALA A 701 -2.54 12.67 23.01
CA ALA A 701 -3.44 11.75 22.33
C ALA A 701 -2.97 10.29 22.40
N ALA A 702 -1.66 10.05 22.28
CA ALA A 702 -1.08 8.70 22.28
C ALA A 702 -0.92 8.12 23.69
N ASP A 703 -0.81 8.97 24.72
CA ASP A 703 -0.53 8.54 26.08
C ASP A 703 -1.59 7.59 26.64
N GLY A 704 -1.14 6.53 27.31
CA GLY A 704 -2.01 5.48 27.84
C GLY A 704 -2.58 4.51 26.80
N VAL A 705 -2.56 4.83 25.49
CA VAL A 705 -3.13 4.00 24.42
C VAL A 705 -2.08 3.10 23.77
N TYR A 706 -0.97 3.68 23.31
CA TYR A 706 0.12 2.95 22.65
C TYR A 706 1.16 2.44 23.64
N ALA A 707 1.89 1.39 23.26
CA ALA A 707 3.09 0.98 23.99
C ALA A 707 4.11 2.12 24.09
N ASP A 708 4.81 2.19 25.23
CA ASP A 708 5.77 3.27 25.50
C ASP A 708 7.07 3.15 24.67
N ASP A 709 7.35 1.95 24.15
CA ASP A 709 8.51 1.66 23.29
C ASP A 709 8.09 0.89 22.03
N LEU A 710 7.81 1.64 20.95
CA LEU A 710 7.41 1.10 19.67
C LEU A 710 8.64 0.70 18.85
N LYS A 711 8.99 -0.59 18.86
CA LYS A 711 10.19 -1.12 18.20
C LYS A 711 9.93 -1.40 16.72
N MET A 712 10.00 -0.35 15.91
CA MET A 712 9.72 -0.41 14.47
C MET A 712 10.99 -0.32 13.62
N GLY A 713 12.17 -0.35 14.22
CA GLY A 713 13.42 -0.46 13.49
C GLY A 713 14.66 -0.02 14.26
N VAL A 714 15.68 0.45 13.55
CA VAL A 714 16.96 0.91 14.13
C VAL A 714 16.77 2.03 15.16
N CYS A 715 16.89 1.72 16.45
CA CYS A 715 16.60 2.66 17.54
C CYS A 715 17.46 3.94 17.53
N VAL A 716 18.72 3.86 17.08
CA VAL A 716 19.60 5.06 16.97
C VAL A 716 19.23 5.99 15.82
N HIS A 717 18.29 5.58 14.97
CA HIS A 717 17.65 6.40 13.94
C HIS A 717 16.21 6.77 14.32
N ASP A 718 15.92 6.79 15.63
CA ASP A 718 14.62 7.22 16.17
C ASP A 718 13.44 6.34 15.69
N LEU A 719 13.69 5.06 15.39
CA LEU A 719 12.66 4.06 15.03
C LEU A 719 12.18 3.21 16.23
N CYS A 720 12.59 3.58 17.44
CA CYS A 720 12.12 3.04 18.71
C CYS A 720 11.53 4.15 19.59
N GLY A 721 10.99 3.79 20.76
CA GLY A 721 10.38 4.74 21.69
C GLY A 721 8.98 5.18 21.26
N SER A 722 8.62 6.40 21.65
CA SER A 722 7.30 6.99 21.44
C SER A 722 7.41 8.44 20.98
N TRP A 723 6.26 9.09 20.72
CA TRP A 723 6.20 10.53 20.45
C TRP A 723 6.74 11.39 21.61
N LYS A 724 6.79 10.85 22.85
CA LYS A 724 7.35 11.55 24.03
C LYS A 724 8.85 11.78 23.89
N ASP A 725 9.58 10.81 23.32
CA ASP A 725 11.03 10.90 23.16
C ASP A 725 11.40 11.99 22.15
N GLU A 726 10.62 12.09 21.07
CA GLU A 726 10.76 13.13 20.04
C GLU A 726 10.46 14.52 20.60
N LEU A 727 9.48 14.64 21.52
CA LEU A 727 9.18 15.89 22.21
C LEU A 727 10.38 16.39 23.01
N VAL A 728 11.05 15.51 23.75
CA VAL A 728 12.25 15.86 24.52
C VAL A 728 13.36 16.39 23.60
N LEU A 729 13.56 15.74 22.44
CA LEU A 729 14.54 16.18 21.46
C LEU A 729 14.17 17.53 20.83
N LEU A 730 12.90 17.75 20.53
CA LEU A 730 12.40 19.05 20.04
C LEU A 730 12.64 20.18 21.05
N GLU A 731 12.33 19.96 22.33
CA GLU A 731 12.54 20.95 23.40
C GLU A 731 14.03 21.28 23.57
N LYS A 732 14.90 20.27 23.48
CA LYS A 732 16.36 20.46 23.49
C LYS A 732 16.84 21.26 22.26
N GLY A 733 16.28 20.98 21.09
CA GLY A 733 16.55 21.73 19.86
C GLY A 733 16.18 23.21 19.99
N LEU A 734 15.01 23.51 20.56
CA LEU A 734 14.56 24.87 20.85
C LEU A 734 15.53 25.61 21.79
N VAL A 735 15.95 24.98 22.89
CA VAL A 735 16.92 25.59 23.83
C VAL A 735 18.22 25.94 23.13
N SER A 736 18.72 25.05 22.26
CA SER A 736 19.93 25.29 21.47
C SER A 736 19.75 26.50 20.53
N LEU A 737 18.56 26.63 19.93
CA LEU A 737 18.20 27.75 19.06
C LEU A 737 18.16 29.09 19.82
N GLU A 738 17.57 29.11 21.02
CA GLU A 738 17.52 30.27 21.90
C GLU A 738 18.91 30.68 22.41
N GLN A 739 19.79 29.71 22.68
CA GLN A 739 21.18 29.97 23.04
C GLN A 739 21.97 30.56 21.87
N ASN A 740 21.80 30.04 20.65
CA ASN A 740 22.38 30.60 19.43
C ASN A 740 21.91 32.05 19.23
N ARG A 741 20.60 32.31 19.38
CA ARG A 741 20.07 33.68 19.34
C ARG A 741 20.75 34.60 20.35
N LYS A 742 21.03 34.15 21.57
CA LYS A 742 21.72 34.95 22.61
C LYS A 742 23.20 35.20 22.32
N SER A 743 23.88 34.30 21.60
CA SER A 743 25.30 34.47 21.26
C SER A 743 25.55 35.38 20.06
N ILE A 744 24.55 35.58 19.20
CA ILE A 744 24.63 36.47 18.05
C ILE A 744 24.50 37.94 18.49
N THR A 745 25.55 38.72 18.24
CA THR A 745 25.48 40.19 18.30
C THR A 745 24.93 40.72 16.98
N PRO A 746 23.97 41.66 16.96
CA PRO A 746 23.44 42.22 15.71
C PRO A 746 24.58 42.78 14.84
N GLU A 747 24.72 42.27 13.61
CA GLU A 747 25.78 42.72 12.70
C GLU A 747 25.50 44.14 12.20
N LYS A 748 26.55 44.97 12.07
CA LYS A 748 26.46 46.31 11.46
C LYS A 748 26.02 46.28 9.99
N ASN A 749 26.18 45.14 9.31
CA ASN A 749 25.82 44.93 7.90
C ASN A 749 24.56 44.07 7.72
N ALA A 750 23.80 43.78 8.79
CA ALA A 750 22.50 43.13 8.64
C ALA A 750 21.59 43.99 7.76
N SER A 751 20.83 43.37 6.85
CA SER A 751 19.90 44.12 6.00
C SER A 751 18.92 44.90 6.88
N ALA A 752 18.87 46.23 6.74
CA ALA A 752 17.96 47.09 7.49
C ALA A 752 16.49 46.81 7.17
N VAL A 753 16.21 46.14 6.04
CA VAL A 753 14.89 45.68 5.62
C VAL A 753 14.98 44.18 5.36
N THR A 754 14.53 43.37 6.33
CA THR A 754 14.34 41.93 6.15
C THR A 754 12.84 41.66 6.04
N PRO A 755 12.37 41.03 4.95
CA PRO A 755 10.98 40.62 4.84
C PRO A 755 10.68 39.58 5.92
N LYS A 756 9.44 39.58 6.42
CA LYS A 756 8.94 38.54 7.33
C LYS A 756 8.29 37.42 6.53
N TYR A 757 8.21 36.24 7.14
CA TYR A 757 7.30 35.20 6.65
C TYR A 757 5.89 35.78 6.47
N LYS A 758 5.28 35.52 5.31
CA LYS A 758 3.95 36.00 4.97
C LYS A 758 3.04 34.77 4.83
N PRO A 759 2.06 34.58 5.74
CA PRO A 759 1.05 33.56 5.56
C PRO A 759 0.33 33.74 4.22
N ALA A 760 0.07 32.64 3.52
CA ALA A 760 -0.76 32.66 2.33
C ALA A 760 -2.22 33.00 2.71
N SER A 761 -2.95 33.66 1.81
CA SER A 761 -4.40 33.88 1.98
C SER A 761 -5.25 32.68 1.55
N GLN A 762 -4.67 31.77 0.78
CA GLN A 762 -5.30 30.57 0.24
C GLN A 762 -4.29 29.42 0.18
N ALA A 763 -4.77 28.19 0.34
CA ALA A 763 -3.93 26.99 0.37
C ALA A 763 -3.51 26.54 -1.05
N ASP A 764 -4.24 27.00 -2.05
CA ASP A 764 -4.02 26.71 -3.46
C ASP A 764 -4.47 27.92 -4.30
N ASN A 765 -3.70 28.24 -5.33
CA ASN A 765 -4.03 29.29 -6.28
C ASN A 765 -4.86 28.77 -7.46
N GLN A 766 -5.09 27.46 -7.58
CA GLN A 766 -5.78 26.85 -8.72
C GLN A 766 -7.14 27.51 -9.01
N GLU A 767 -7.90 27.88 -7.98
CA GLU A 767 -9.22 28.51 -8.12
C GLU A 767 -9.17 29.92 -8.73
N LEU A 768 -8.01 30.57 -8.77
CA LEU A 768 -7.82 31.85 -9.46
C LEU A 768 -7.79 31.71 -10.99
N PHE A 769 -7.56 30.49 -11.49
CA PHE A 769 -7.38 30.22 -12.90
C PHE A 769 -8.54 29.38 -13.45
N HIS A 770 -9.08 29.82 -14.58
CA HIS A 770 -9.89 28.97 -15.43
C HIS A 770 -9.02 28.47 -16.59
N ILE A 771 -8.69 27.17 -16.53
CA ILE A 771 -7.84 26.49 -17.51
C ILE A 771 -8.69 25.45 -18.21
N VAL A 772 -8.90 25.61 -19.51
CA VAL A 772 -9.55 24.62 -20.37
C VAL A 772 -8.50 24.08 -21.33
N HIS A 773 -8.30 22.78 -21.29
CA HIS A 773 -7.32 22.10 -22.11
C HIS A 773 -7.87 20.74 -22.52
N THR A 774 -7.78 20.43 -23.82
CA THR A 774 -8.03 19.07 -24.32
C THR A 774 -6.70 18.32 -24.36
N PRO A 775 -6.51 17.29 -23.54
CA PRO A 775 -5.25 16.54 -23.50
C PRO A 775 -4.92 15.93 -24.86
N VAL A 776 -3.66 16.07 -25.27
CA VAL A 776 -3.11 15.22 -26.33
C VAL A 776 -2.83 13.87 -25.68
N THR A 777 -3.49 12.81 -26.13
CA THR A 777 -3.33 11.47 -25.54
C THR A 777 -2.45 10.56 -26.39
N GLU A 778 -2.37 10.83 -27.69
CA GLU A 778 -1.56 10.07 -28.64
C GLU A 778 -0.90 11.00 -29.67
N ALA A 779 0.29 10.64 -30.15
CA ALA A 779 0.98 11.36 -31.23
C ALA A 779 1.85 10.42 -32.07
N PRO A 780 1.94 10.57 -33.41
CA PRO A 780 2.87 9.81 -34.22
C PRO A 780 4.33 10.12 -33.88
N VAL A 781 5.19 9.10 -33.91
CA VAL A 781 6.64 9.32 -33.84
C VAL A 781 7.11 10.15 -35.05
N GLY A 782 8.00 11.11 -34.79
CA GLY A 782 8.65 11.91 -35.82
C GLY A 782 7.86 13.15 -36.25
N GLU A 783 6.69 13.38 -35.66
CA GLU A 783 5.87 14.57 -35.87
C GLU A 783 5.97 15.52 -34.66
N PRO A 784 5.84 16.84 -34.85
CA PRO A 784 5.78 17.78 -33.74
C PRO A 784 4.49 17.58 -32.92
N ILE A 785 4.56 17.89 -31.61
CA ILE A 785 3.41 17.81 -30.71
C ILE A 785 2.91 19.22 -30.41
N GLU A 786 1.66 19.49 -30.75
CA GLU A 786 1.00 20.76 -30.49
C GLU A 786 0.13 20.68 -29.22
N VAL A 787 0.31 21.63 -28.31
CA VAL A 787 -0.47 21.75 -27.08
C VAL A 787 -1.15 23.12 -27.07
N ASN A 788 -2.47 23.13 -26.92
CA ASN A 788 -3.31 24.32 -26.86
C ASN A 788 -4.04 24.40 -25.51
N ALA A 789 -4.15 25.59 -24.93
CA ALA A 789 -4.93 25.81 -23.72
C ALA A 789 -5.61 27.17 -23.72
N GLU A 790 -6.83 27.22 -23.20
CA GLU A 790 -7.50 28.46 -22.85
C GLU A 790 -7.23 28.75 -21.37
N VAL A 791 -6.62 29.89 -21.08
CA VAL A 791 -6.20 30.27 -19.73
C VAL A 791 -6.69 31.67 -19.42
N SER A 792 -7.41 31.82 -18.32
CA SER A 792 -7.83 33.14 -17.84
C SER A 792 -7.80 33.24 -16.32
N ALA A 793 -7.54 34.45 -15.83
CA ALA A 793 -7.57 34.80 -14.42
C ALA A 793 -8.19 36.20 -14.26
N PRO A 794 -8.82 36.52 -13.11
CA PRO A 794 -9.37 37.86 -12.86
C PRO A 794 -8.35 38.99 -13.00
N ALA A 795 -7.09 38.73 -12.64
CA ALA A 795 -5.99 39.70 -12.76
C ALA A 795 -5.43 39.82 -14.20
N GLY A 796 -5.91 38.99 -15.13
CA GLY A 796 -5.27 38.76 -16.42
C GLY A 796 -4.04 37.85 -16.30
N ILE A 797 -3.64 37.26 -17.42
CA ILE A 797 -2.52 36.32 -17.50
C ILE A 797 -1.24 37.07 -17.88
N GLU A 798 -0.18 36.86 -17.11
CA GLU A 798 1.15 37.40 -17.39
C GLU A 798 1.88 36.49 -18.38
N TRP A 799 1.92 35.18 -18.09
CA TRP A 799 2.50 34.19 -18.99
C TRP A 799 1.88 32.81 -18.80
N VAL A 800 2.05 31.98 -19.84
CA VAL A 800 1.74 30.55 -19.85
C VAL A 800 2.96 29.80 -20.39
N ARG A 801 3.34 28.70 -19.75
CA ARG A 801 4.51 27.89 -20.16
C ARG A 801 4.13 26.42 -20.24
N LEU A 802 4.65 25.74 -21.25
CA LEU A 802 4.65 24.30 -21.34
C LEU A 802 5.95 23.76 -20.73
N ARG A 803 5.82 22.81 -19.82
CA ARG A 803 6.93 21.99 -19.34
C ARG A 803 6.77 20.60 -19.89
N TYR A 804 7.81 20.06 -20.52
CA TYR A 804 7.72 18.76 -21.18
C TYR A 804 9.00 17.95 -21.09
N ARG A 805 8.87 16.64 -21.22
CA ARG A 805 9.98 15.71 -21.41
C ARG A 805 9.48 14.40 -22.01
N ASN A 806 10.42 13.64 -22.55
CA ASN A 806 10.24 12.20 -22.75
C ASN A 806 10.04 11.53 -21.38
N VAL A 807 9.28 10.43 -21.31
CA VAL A 807 8.96 9.65 -20.09
C VAL A 807 10.22 8.93 -19.58
N ASN A 808 11.18 9.72 -19.14
CA ASN A 808 12.49 9.37 -18.65
C ASN A 808 12.86 10.38 -17.57
N GLN A 809 12.87 9.94 -16.31
CA GLN A 809 13.12 10.79 -15.14
C GLN A 809 14.58 11.25 -15.00
N ASP A 810 15.51 10.67 -15.76
CA ASP A 810 16.89 11.18 -15.83
C ASP A 810 17.00 12.45 -16.67
N LYS A 811 15.97 12.76 -17.47
CA LYS A 811 15.89 13.99 -18.26
C LYS A 811 15.17 15.07 -17.47
N GLU A 812 15.76 16.26 -17.47
CA GLU A 812 15.14 17.48 -16.97
C GLU A 812 13.94 17.90 -17.83
N TYR A 813 12.95 18.52 -17.21
CA TYR A 813 11.86 19.16 -17.94
C TYR A 813 12.41 20.33 -18.77
N GLN A 814 12.13 20.31 -20.06
CA GLN A 814 12.30 21.47 -20.93
C GLN A 814 11.15 22.45 -20.69
N THR A 815 11.37 23.71 -21.07
CA THR A 815 10.43 24.81 -20.84
C THR A 815 10.25 25.61 -22.11
N MET A 816 9.00 25.81 -22.51
CA MET A 816 8.64 26.57 -23.70
C MET A 816 7.51 27.56 -23.37
N PRO A 817 7.61 28.83 -23.75
CA PRO A 817 6.48 29.76 -23.70
C PRO A 817 5.32 29.24 -24.56
N MET A 818 4.08 29.33 -24.06
CA MET A 818 2.91 29.15 -24.90
C MET A 818 2.50 30.52 -25.45
N GLU A 819 2.55 30.68 -26.77
CA GLU A 819 2.30 31.95 -27.46
C GLU A 819 0.79 32.19 -27.62
N ALA A 820 0.36 33.44 -27.50
CA ALA A 820 -1.04 33.79 -27.75
C ALA A 820 -1.41 33.55 -29.22
N THR A 821 -2.54 32.87 -29.46
CA THR A 821 -2.99 32.52 -30.83
C THR A 821 -3.65 33.67 -31.58
N GLY A 822 -3.94 34.78 -30.89
CA GLY A 822 -4.76 35.89 -31.37
C GLY A 822 -6.24 35.77 -30.99
N GLU A 823 -6.69 34.58 -30.56
CA GLU A 823 -7.98 34.39 -29.90
C GLU A 823 -7.87 34.73 -28.41
N LYS A 824 -8.96 35.23 -27.83
CA LYS A 824 -8.96 35.68 -26.44
C LYS A 824 -8.64 34.50 -25.51
N ASN A 825 -7.67 34.69 -24.61
CA ASN A 825 -7.25 33.72 -23.60
C ASN A 825 -6.66 32.41 -24.17
N SER A 826 -6.38 32.33 -25.47
CA SER A 826 -5.92 31.10 -26.13
C SER A 826 -4.41 31.12 -26.35
N TYR A 827 -3.74 30.06 -25.90
CA TYR A 827 -2.29 29.90 -25.91
C TYR A 827 -1.88 28.58 -26.57
N ARG A 828 -0.76 28.60 -27.30
CA ARG A 828 -0.25 27.46 -28.08
C ARG A 828 1.25 27.28 -27.94
N ALA A 829 1.69 26.03 -27.75
CA ALA A 829 3.09 25.62 -27.89
C ALA A 829 3.21 24.43 -28.84
N VAL A 830 4.31 24.36 -29.58
CA VAL A 830 4.60 23.26 -30.52
C VAL A 830 5.97 22.71 -30.20
N VAL A 831 6.02 21.50 -29.64
CA VAL A 831 7.26 20.78 -29.37
C VAL A 831 7.82 20.24 -30.69
N PRO A 832 9.06 20.58 -31.06
CA PRO A 832 9.71 20.06 -32.26
C PRO A 832 9.88 18.53 -32.24
N ALA A 833 9.80 17.91 -33.42
CA ALA A 833 9.92 16.46 -33.58
C ALA A 833 11.28 15.90 -33.11
N ASP A 834 12.36 16.67 -33.20
CA ASP A 834 13.71 16.26 -32.81
C ASP A 834 13.95 16.26 -31.28
N GLU A 835 13.03 16.84 -30.51
CA GLU A 835 13.04 16.77 -29.04
C GLU A 835 12.26 15.55 -28.50
N ILE A 836 11.54 14.86 -29.38
CA ILE A 836 10.71 13.68 -29.05
C ILE A 836 11.51 12.42 -29.40
N ASP A 837 11.96 11.71 -28.37
CA ASP A 837 12.74 10.50 -28.50
C ASP A 837 11.81 9.29 -28.60
N PRO A 838 11.77 8.57 -29.74
CA PRO A 838 10.82 7.47 -29.95
C PRO A 838 11.02 6.29 -29.00
N LYS A 839 12.14 6.22 -28.27
CA LYS A 839 12.39 5.19 -27.26
C LYS A 839 11.48 5.34 -26.04
N TRP A 840 10.92 6.50 -25.78
CA TRP A 840 10.02 6.73 -24.64
C TRP A 840 8.73 7.35 -25.13
N ASP A 841 7.67 7.21 -24.34
CA ASP A 841 6.49 8.05 -24.53
C ASP A 841 6.80 9.49 -24.07
N PHE A 842 5.83 10.38 -24.16
CA PHE A 842 6.04 11.80 -23.88
C PHE A 842 5.10 12.31 -22.78
N MET A 843 5.50 13.35 -22.05
CA MET A 843 4.68 13.96 -21.01
C MET A 843 4.87 15.47 -20.92
N TYR A 844 3.83 16.16 -20.47
CA TYR A 844 3.85 17.60 -20.27
C TYR A 844 2.94 18.07 -19.14
N LEU A 845 3.18 19.29 -18.66
CA LEU A 845 2.31 20.05 -17.77
C LEU A 845 2.34 21.53 -18.18
N ILE A 846 1.34 22.30 -17.73
CA ILE A 846 1.20 23.72 -18.05
C ILE A 846 1.39 24.54 -16.77
N GLU A 847 2.31 25.48 -16.80
CA GLU A 847 2.48 26.47 -15.74
C GLU A 847 1.81 27.78 -16.15
N VAL A 848 1.12 28.43 -15.22
CA VAL A 848 0.43 29.71 -15.45
C VAL A 848 0.82 30.72 -14.39
N MET A 849 0.82 32.00 -14.76
CA MET A 849 1.04 33.13 -13.86
C MET A 849 0.09 34.27 -14.20
N ASP A 850 -0.52 34.88 -13.20
CA ASP A 850 -1.35 36.07 -13.34
C ASP A 850 -0.55 37.38 -13.12
N ASN A 851 -1.11 38.53 -13.51
CA ASN A 851 -0.44 39.83 -13.35
C ASN A 851 -0.27 40.29 -11.88
N ASN A 852 -0.78 39.53 -10.92
CA ASN A 852 -0.58 39.78 -9.49
C ASN A 852 0.56 38.90 -8.91
N GLY A 853 1.21 38.06 -9.73
CA GLY A 853 2.26 37.15 -9.32
C GLY A 853 1.74 35.88 -8.63
N ASN A 854 0.46 35.54 -8.77
CA ASN A 854 -0.06 34.23 -8.37
C ASN A 854 0.22 33.23 -9.49
N GLY A 855 0.80 32.09 -9.17
CA GLY A 855 1.03 31.02 -10.14
C GLY A 855 0.35 29.71 -9.76
N SER A 856 0.16 28.85 -10.75
CA SER A 856 -0.46 27.52 -10.62
C SER A 856 0.13 26.56 -11.67
N ILE A 857 0.04 25.26 -11.37
CA ILE A 857 0.40 24.17 -12.28
C ILE A 857 -0.87 23.42 -12.66
N TYR A 858 -1.07 23.22 -13.95
CA TYR A 858 -2.12 22.37 -14.50
C TYR A 858 -1.50 21.10 -15.09
N PRO A 859 -2.05 19.91 -14.81
CA PRO A 859 -3.24 19.67 -13.97
C PRO A 859 -3.05 19.87 -12.46
N ASP A 860 -4.15 20.10 -11.74
CA ASP A 860 -4.17 20.30 -10.29
C ASP A 860 -3.86 18.98 -9.56
N LEU A 861 -2.71 18.94 -8.89
CA LEU A 861 -2.23 17.76 -8.16
C LEU A 861 -3.17 17.31 -7.03
N ASN A 862 -4.04 18.19 -6.52
CA ASN A 862 -5.02 17.84 -5.49
C ASN A 862 -6.21 17.08 -6.08
N LYS A 863 -6.44 17.16 -7.40
CA LYS A 863 -7.61 16.57 -8.07
C LYS A 863 -7.27 15.43 -9.03
N GLU A 864 -6.12 15.50 -9.69
CA GLU A 864 -5.72 14.52 -10.71
C GLU A 864 -4.19 14.40 -10.81
N THR A 865 -3.70 13.54 -11.69
CA THR A 865 -2.25 13.42 -11.96
C THR A 865 -1.70 14.74 -12.53
N PRO A 866 -0.63 15.35 -11.97
CA PRO A 866 -0.19 16.71 -12.29
C PRO A 866 0.66 16.81 -13.57
N TYR A 867 0.36 15.96 -14.55
CA TYR A 867 0.92 15.97 -15.90
C TYR A 867 0.00 15.17 -16.82
N LYS A 868 0.09 15.43 -18.13
CA LYS A 868 -0.55 14.64 -19.18
C LYS A 868 0.48 13.75 -19.86
N PHE A 869 0.06 12.52 -20.14
CA PHE A 869 0.85 11.51 -20.83
C PHE A 869 0.40 11.41 -22.28
N ILE A 870 1.36 11.28 -23.20
CA ILE A 870 1.13 11.08 -24.63
C ILE A 870 1.76 9.75 -25.03
N LYS A 871 0.92 8.81 -25.45
CA LYS A 871 1.37 7.56 -26.05
C LYS A 871 1.89 7.82 -27.47
N LEU A 872 3.15 7.51 -27.74
CA LEU A 872 3.67 7.66 -29.09
C LEU A 872 3.28 6.46 -29.96
N ILE A 873 2.67 6.73 -31.11
CA ILE A 873 2.29 5.73 -32.11
C ILE A 873 3.54 5.36 -32.90
N ARG A 874 4.04 4.15 -32.65
CA ARG A 874 5.22 3.54 -33.29
C ARG A 874 4.72 2.58 -34.38
N GLN A 875 5.36 2.61 -35.56
CA GLN A 875 5.05 1.72 -36.68
C GLN A 875 5.44 0.27 -36.42
#